data_AF-A0A7R6ULI9-F1
#
_entry.id   AF-A0A7R6ULI9-F1
#
_cell.length_a   1.000
_cell.length_b   1.000
_cell.length_c   1.000
_cell.angle_alpha   90.00
_cell.angle_beta   90.00
_cell.angle_gamma   90.00
#
_symmetry.space_group_name_H-M   'P 1'
#
loop_
_entity.id
_entity.type
_entity.pdbx_description
1 polymer ?
#
loop_
_entity_poly.entity_id
_entity_poly.type
_entity_poly.pdbx_seq_one_letter_code
_entity_poly.pdbx_strand_id
1 'polypeptide(L)'
;MNISSKTLYKKPDFNKYFITDFVEIQRKSFYTLLEKGIIEEFSKRNPITNTKKTIEFFFYPNYYQLTAPQYTPSQAIIKSKSYISKLYIPVQLTDKTSKIIKLKWVYIGDIPLMTKRGHFILNGCARVIVNQMIRSPGIYYQKKVYENFSNKWSEKPESIFTRYYADLICNRGTWLRIEMDQSNKIWAQMKRVPKIPIMWFLIAMGLPEKIILKSIMDSKILLYNFEEDLLNPKKKTLPYIKTPPAAWTAIYNIVFGKKIKKTRNKQHLMLQDNIKNVVTSKEKKQANINKKEKIKGVKNKYNKHQKNTSITNKILTYSDLITIKKGLELKSEEGRKWIFNKFMNPRTYDLGKVGRLNFNEKLKLSIPLNITTLTPQDFLAATNNLILVSKGLRDIDDIDHLKNRRIRTSGELIQMQIGIGLVRLEKTIREKIGYATQKKEQIIRQKTKVSTQTRSLPEQSPLTDTIGETTVLNNMLTTPTSLQQRRRTTPNTPNYSKKEQSNHHRQKGSNLQDKIKKKQSLTLKISNIMNTKPFNGALRDFFGTSPLSQFMDQINPLAELTHKRRLSSMGPGGVTRDSATLEIRGIHPSHYGRICPVETPEGKNTGLVNSLTAYTRVNAEGLIETPFYRVYKGQVQKKTGIYFFSAKQEEKIKLGAADLYTSDIGFLPKASIPVRIIEDFTKIGRNDIQYVGVAPIQMISIATSLIPFFEHDDANRALMGSNMQRQAVPILKPQRPIVGTGLEVRAVSDSGHVVTAKYSGLVTYISSNKIIIYNIN
;
A
#
# COMPACT_ATOMS: atom_id res chain seq x y z
N MET A 1 45.95 62.35 -12.58
CA MET A 1 46.01 60.88 -12.34
C MET A 1 44.62 60.30 -12.53
N ASN A 2 44.32 59.76 -13.72
CA ASN A 2 43.05 59.10 -14.01
C ASN A 2 43.03 57.70 -13.42
N ILE A 3 42.42 57.54 -12.25
CA ILE A 3 42.11 56.23 -11.68
C ILE A 3 40.91 55.69 -12.47
N SER A 4 41.21 54.88 -13.48
CA SER A 4 40.20 54.12 -14.22
C SER A 4 39.46 53.22 -13.22
N SER A 5 38.24 53.58 -12.89
CA SER A 5 37.26 52.74 -12.19
C SER A 5 36.77 51.63 -13.13
N LYS A 6 37.66 50.73 -13.54
CA LYS A 6 37.28 49.41 -14.02
C LYS A 6 36.97 48.57 -12.79
N THR A 7 35.81 48.82 -12.19
CA THR A 7 35.17 47.83 -11.33
C THR A 7 35.09 46.54 -12.13
N LEU A 8 35.89 45.54 -11.71
CA LEU A 8 35.83 44.16 -12.16
C LEU A 8 34.46 43.58 -11.80
N TYR A 9 33.41 43.96 -12.55
CA TYR A 9 32.20 43.18 -12.65
C TYR A 9 32.57 41.92 -13.44
N LYS A 10 33.19 40.96 -12.75
CA LYS A 10 33.26 39.57 -13.20
C LYS A 10 31.81 39.17 -13.44
N LYS A 11 31.40 39.05 -14.71
CA LYS A 11 30.06 38.55 -15.05
C LYS A 11 29.79 37.33 -14.17
N PRO A 12 28.68 37.29 -13.40
CA PRO A 12 28.33 36.09 -12.66
C PRO A 12 28.24 34.97 -13.68
N ASP A 13 29.12 34.00 -13.54
CA ASP A 13 29.13 32.82 -14.39
C ASP A 13 27.88 32.01 -13.99
N PHE A 14 26.76 32.27 -14.68
CA PHE A 14 25.48 31.64 -14.37
C PHE A 14 25.53 30.11 -14.47
N ASN A 15 26.53 29.56 -15.17
CA ASN A 15 26.79 28.12 -15.24
C ASN A 15 27.46 27.56 -13.97
N LYS A 16 27.92 28.41 -13.04
CA LYS A 16 28.67 28.01 -11.85
C LYS A 16 27.79 27.41 -10.75
N TYR A 17 26.47 27.59 -10.83
CA TYR A 17 25.49 27.03 -9.89
C TYR A 17 24.39 26.27 -10.64
N PHE A 18 24.72 25.08 -11.13
CA PHE A 18 23.71 24.16 -11.67
C PHE A 18 22.85 23.61 -10.53
N ILE A 19 21.84 24.37 -10.09
CA ILE A 19 20.87 23.95 -9.09
C ILE A 19 19.57 23.58 -9.81
N THR A 20 19.11 22.35 -9.60
CA THR A 20 17.81 21.87 -10.10
C THR A 20 16.67 22.66 -9.48
N ASP A 21 15.54 22.81 -10.18
CA ASP A 21 14.34 23.43 -9.61
C ASP A 21 13.94 22.74 -8.31
N PHE A 22 13.85 23.54 -7.24
CA PHE A 22 13.56 23.03 -5.90
C PHE A 22 12.20 22.32 -5.78
N VAL A 23 11.24 22.63 -6.66
CA VAL A 23 9.89 22.04 -6.68
C VAL A 23 9.81 20.85 -7.67
N GLU A 24 10.86 20.57 -8.43
CA GLU A 24 10.87 19.52 -9.47
C GLU A 24 10.43 18.15 -8.93
N ILE A 25 10.87 17.78 -7.72
CA ILE A 25 10.57 16.49 -7.10
C ILE A 25 9.06 16.24 -7.03
N GLN A 26 8.27 17.27 -6.66
CA GLN A 26 6.81 17.16 -6.57
C GLN A 26 6.18 17.06 -7.97
N ARG A 27 6.59 17.93 -8.90
CA ARG A 27 6.03 17.98 -10.26
C ARG A 27 6.31 16.72 -11.05
N LYS A 28 7.56 16.28 -11.06
CA LYS A 28 8.03 15.08 -11.78
C LYS A 28 7.36 13.81 -11.24
N SER A 29 7.21 13.73 -9.93
CA SER A 29 6.49 12.62 -9.27
C SER A 29 5.03 12.55 -9.73
N PHE A 30 4.31 13.68 -9.69
CA PHE A 30 2.91 13.72 -10.11
C PHE A 30 2.75 13.48 -11.61
N TYR A 31 3.68 13.98 -12.43
CA TYR A 31 3.69 13.71 -13.87
C TYR A 31 3.86 12.21 -14.17
N THR A 32 4.80 11.54 -13.49
CA THR A 32 5.02 10.10 -13.62
C THR A 32 3.79 9.28 -13.21
N LEU A 33 3.05 9.73 -12.19
CA LEU A 33 1.78 9.13 -11.79
C LEU A 33 0.76 9.18 -12.93
N LEU A 34 0.61 10.33 -13.61
CA LEU A 34 -0.32 10.49 -14.72
C LEU A 34 0.10 9.64 -15.92
N GLU A 35 1.36 9.72 -16.34
CA GLU A 35 1.82 8.98 -17.53
C GLU A 35 1.75 7.47 -17.36
N LYS A 36 2.21 6.93 -16.23
CA LYS A 36 2.41 5.48 -16.03
C LYS A 36 1.65 4.93 -14.84
N GLY A 37 1.66 5.64 -13.71
CA GLY A 37 1.20 5.11 -12.43
C GLY A 37 -0.28 4.70 -12.42
N ILE A 38 -1.16 5.52 -13.00
CA ILE A 38 -2.59 5.20 -13.15
C ILE A 38 -2.75 3.96 -14.02
N ILE A 39 -2.08 3.91 -15.18
CA ILE A 39 -2.20 2.82 -16.15
C ILE A 39 -1.79 1.48 -15.51
N GLU A 40 -0.69 1.47 -14.77
CA GLU A 40 -0.18 0.29 -14.07
C GLU A 40 -1.19 -0.25 -13.04
N GLU A 41 -1.79 0.61 -12.21
CA GLU A 41 -2.71 0.15 -11.15
C GLU A 41 -4.02 -0.42 -11.71
N PHE A 42 -4.55 0.13 -12.80
CA PHE A 42 -5.71 -0.46 -13.48
C PHE A 42 -5.36 -1.77 -14.19
N SER A 43 -4.19 -1.83 -14.85
CA SER A 43 -3.74 -3.04 -15.56
C SER A 43 -3.59 -4.24 -14.63
N LYS A 44 -3.07 -4.04 -13.40
CA LYS A 44 -2.94 -5.09 -12.37
C LYS A 44 -4.27 -5.75 -11.96
N ARG A 45 -5.41 -5.10 -12.22
CA ARG A 45 -6.74 -5.55 -11.78
C ARG A 45 -7.54 -6.25 -12.88
N ASN A 46 -7.11 -6.11 -14.13
CA ASN A 46 -7.77 -6.76 -15.26
C ASN A 46 -7.43 -8.26 -15.33
N PRO A 47 -8.38 -9.12 -15.75
CA PRO A 47 -9.83 -8.93 -15.79
C PRO A 47 -10.48 -9.12 -14.40
N ILE A 48 -11.59 -8.43 -14.16
CA ILE A 48 -12.45 -8.64 -13.00
C ILE A 48 -13.54 -9.64 -13.38
N THR A 49 -13.52 -10.82 -12.75
CA THR A 49 -14.50 -11.88 -13.01
C THR A 49 -15.27 -12.29 -11.76
N ASN A 50 -16.41 -12.95 -11.98
CA ASN A 50 -17.17 -13.65 -10.95
C ASN A 50 -16.52 -15.01 -10.60
N THR A 51 -16.94 -15.61 -9.49
CA THR A 51 -16.51 -16.95 -9.04
C THR A 51 -16.71 -18.01 -10.12
N LYS A 52 -17.82 -17.95 -10.87
CA LYS A 52 -18.12 -18.87 -11.98
C LYS A 52 -17.52 -18.44 -13.34
N LYS A 53 -16.78 -17.32 -13.41
CA LYS A 53 -16.17 -16.75 -14.63
C LYS A 53 -17.11 -16.55 -15.84
N THR A 54 -18.42 -16.37 -15.60
CA THR A 54 -19.42 -16.18 -16.66
C THR A 54 -19.43 -14.77 -17.24
N ILE A 55 -19.18 -13.77 -16.39
CA ILE A 55 -19.14 -12.35 -16.76
C ILE A 55 -17.74 -11.83 -16.47
N GLU A 56 -17.18 -11.13 -17.44
CA GLU A 56 -15.88 -10.47 -17.36
C GLU A 56 -16.04 -8.97 -17.53
N PHE A 57 -15.35 -8.23 -16.67
CA PHE A 57 -15.30 -6.79 -16.69
C PHE A 57 -13.83 -6.37 -16.88
N PHE A 58 -13.58 -5.59 -17.93
CA PHE A 58 -12.24 -5.23 -18.37
C PHE A 58 -12.12 -3.71 -18.51
N PHE A 59 -11.07 -3.12 -17.94
CA PHE A 59 -10.72 -1.72 -18.11
C PHE A 59 -9.71 -1.56 -19.24
N TYR A 60 -9.82 -0.50 -20.05
CA TYR A 60 -8.80 -0.12 -21.03
C TYR A 60 -8.03 1.11 -20.55
N PRO A 61 -7.03 0.94 -19.68
CA PRO A 61 -6.37 2.08 -19.04
C PRO A 61 -5.54 2.94 -20.00
N ASN A 62 -5.00 2.39 -21.09
CA ASN A 62 -4.17 3.16 -22.04
C ASN A 62 -4.91 4.34 -22.70
N TYR A 63 -6.24 4.28 -22.72
CA TYR A 63 -7.10 5.32 -23.30
C TYR A 63 -7.82 6.14 -22.23
N TYR A 64 -7.30 6.19 -21.00
CA TYR A 64 -7.93 7.02 -19.97
C TYR A 64 -7.91 8.50 -20.37
N GLN A 65 -8.95 9.24 -19.99
CA GLN A 65 -9.06 10.68 -20.24
C GLN A 65 -9.35 11.43 -18.94
N LEU A 66 -8.74 12.60 -18.82
CA LEU A 66 -8.95 13.56 -17.74
C LEU A 66 -9.64 14.79 -18.28
N THR A 67 -10.73 15.22 -17.65
CA THR A 67 -11.39 16.47 -18.05
C THR A 67 -10.61 17.68 -17.55
N ALA A 68 -10.74 18.81 -18.23
CA ALA A 68 -10.29 20.08 -17.66
C ALA A 68 -10.98 20.32 -16.29
N PRO A 69 -10.26 20.89 -15.31
CA PRO A 69 -10.84 21.24 -14.02
C PRO A 69 -11.90 22.33 -14.19
N GLN A 70 -12.98 22.25 -13.41
CA GLN A 70 -14.10 23.20 -13.48
C GLN A 70 -13.72 24.62 -13.01
N TYR A 71 -12.71 24.73 -12.16
CA TYR A 71 -12.27 25.97 -11.54
C TYR A 71 -10.78 26.15 -11.75
N THR A 72 -10.33 27.39 -11.94
CA THR A 72 -8.90 27.71 -11.80
C THR A 72 -8.47 27.61 -10.34
N PRO A 73 -7.16 27.48 -10.03
CA PRO A 73 -6.67 27.45 -8.65
C PRO A 73 -7.20 28.59 -7.79
N SER A 74 -7.17 29.83 -8.30
CA SER A 74 -7.67 31.01 -7.57
C SER A 74 -9.18 30.95 -7.34
N GLN A 75 -9.97 30.53 -8.35
CA GLN A 75 -11.42 30.36 -8.21
C GLN A 75 -11.77 29.25 -7.22
N ALA A 76 -11.00 28.16 -7.18
CA ALA A 76 -11.21 27.06 -6.24
C ALA A 76 -11.03 27.53 -4.79
N ILE A 77 -10.03 28.39 -4.53
CA ILE A 77 -9.81 29.00 -3.21
C ILE A 77 -10.98 29.90 -2.83
N ILE A 78 -11.34 30.87 -3.69
CA ILE A 78 -12.41 31.84 -3.42
C ILE A 78 -13.77 31.16 -3.20
N LYS A 79 -14.08 30.12 -4.00
CA LYS A 79 -15.36 29.38 -3.90
C LYS A 79 -15.34 28.25 -2.88
N SER A 80 -14.25 28.08 -2.12
CA SER A 80 -14.05 26.96 -1.19
C SER A 80 -14.29 25.58 -1.81
N LYS A 81 -13.92 25.43 -3.09
CA LYS A 81 -14.04 24.17 -3.86
C LYS A 81 -12.67 23.50 -4.00
N SER A 82 -12.70 22.26 -4.46
CA SER A 82 -11.49 21.48 -4.71
C SER A 82 -11.07 21.60 -6.17
N TYR A 83 -9.75 21.69 -6.42
CA TYR A 83 -9.18 21.69 -7.77
C TYR A 83 -9.04 20.24 -8.24
N ILE A 84 -10.06 19.77 -8.96
CA ILE A 84 -10.22 18.36 -9.34
C ILE A 84 -10.43 18.19 -10.84
N SER A 85 -9.98 17.05 -11.36
CA SER A 85 -10.28 16.56 -12.71
C SER A 85 -11.03 15.24 -12.64
N LYS A 86 -11.98 15.03 -13.56
CA LYS A 86 -12.77 13.81 -13.63
C LYS A 86 -12.05 12.78 -14.50
N LEU A 87 -11.90 11.57 -13.98
CA LEU A 87 -11.29 10.43 -14.67
C LEU A 87 -12.34 9.60 -15.40
N TYR A 88 -12.16 9.45 -16.71
CA TYR A 88 -12.95 8.58 -17.58
C TYR A 88 -12.10 7.46 -18.18
N ILE A 89 -12.62 6.24 -18.16
CA ILE A 89 -11.94 5.06 -18.73
C ILE A 89 -12.92 4.25 -19.57
N PRO A 90 -12.54 3.78 -20.78
CA PRO A 90 -13.35 2.84 -21.54
C PRO A 90 -13.35 1.46 -20.86
N VAL A 91 -14.55 0.92 -20.70
CA VAL A 91 -14.80 -0.35 -20.01
C VAL A 91 -15.53 -1.30 -20.95
N GLN A 92 -15.10 -2.55 -20.97
CA GLN A 92 -15.79 -3.65 -21.64
C GLN A 92 -16.43 -4.59 -20.62
N LEU A 93 -17.71 -4.87 -20.84
CA LEU A 93 -18.45 -5.93 -20.15
C LEU A 93 -18.72 -7.06 -21.14
N THR A 94 -18.15 -8.23 -20.88
CA THR A 94 -18.34 -9.44 -21.70
C THR A 94 -19.13 -10.47 -20.90
N ASP A 95 -20.29 -10.86 -21.40
CA ASP A 95 -21.05 -11.99 -20.86
C ASP A 95 -20.80 -13.21 -21.74
N LYS A 96 -20.02 -14.19 -21.24
CA LYS A 96 -19.66 -15.40 -21.98
C LYS A 96 -20.86 -16.28 -22.30
N THR A 97 -21.90 -16.24 -21.47
CA THR A 97 -23.10 -17.07 -21.66
C THR A 97 -23.98 -16.58 -22.80
N SER A 98 -24.07 -15.26 -22.96
CA SER A 98 -24.85 -14.64 -24.05
C SER A 98 -23.98 -14.18 -25.22
N LYS A 99 -22.65 -14.30 -25.13
CA LYS A 99 -21.66 -13.76 -26.08
C LYS A 99 -21.81 -12.26 -26.39
N ILE A 100 -22.50 -11.51 -25.53
CA ILE A 100 -22.69 -10.06 -25.72
C ILE A 100 -21.50 -9.31 -25.14
N ILE A 101 -20.91 -8.44 -25.95
CA ILE A 101 -19.85 -7.52 -25.56
C ILE A 101 -20.42 -6.10 -25.57
N LYS A 102 -20.23 -5.36 -24.47
CA LYS A 102 -20.61 -3.94 -24.37
C LYS A 102 -19.40 -3.10 -23.99
N LEU A 103 -19.02 -2.16 -24.85
CA LEU A 103 -17.98 -1.16 -24.59
C LEU A 103 -18.64 0.17 -24.24
N LYS A 104 -18.18 0.82 -23.17
CA LYS A 104 -18.66 2.16 -22.78
C LYS A 104 -17.61 2.94 -22.00
N TRP A 105 -17.56 4.26 -22.22
CA TRP A 105 -16.83 5.19 -21.37
C TRP A 105 -17.51 5.35 -20.01
N VAL A 106 -16.74 5.14 -18.94
CA VAL A 106 -17.24 5.20 -17.57
C VAL A 106 -16.43 6.22 -16.76
N TYR A 107 -17.15 7.08 -16.04
CA TYR A 107 -16.59 7.93 -15.01
C TYR A 107 -16.21 7.10 -13.78
N ILE A 108 -14.93 7.10 -13.41
CA ILE A 108 -14.39 6.31 -12.29
C ILE A 108 -14.38 7.12 -11.00
N GLY A 109 -13.99 8.40 -11.06
CA GLY A 109 -13.87 9.25 -9.89
C GLY A 109 -13.13 10.56 -10.16
N ASP A 110 -12.90 11.31 -9.09
CA ASP A 110 -12.26 12.62 -9.11
C ASP A 110 -10.81 12.50 -8.63
N ILE A 111 -9.88 13.04 -9.42
CA ILE A 111 -8.46 13.11 -9.08
C ILE A 111 -8.12 14.58 -8.75
N PRO A 112 -7.65 14.86 -7.52
CA PRO A 112 -7.08 16.16 -7.18
C PRO A 112 -5.86 16.44 -8.05
N LEU A 113 -5.86 17.57 -8.74
CA LEU A 113 -4.74 17.98 -9.59
C LEU A 113 -3.72 18.81 -8.78
N MET A 114 -2.44 18.63 -9.11
CA MET A 114 -1.37 19.46 -8.57
C MET A 114 -1.32 20.80 -9.32
N THR A 115 -1.13 21.90 -8.59
CA THR A 115 -0.91 23.22 -9.20
C THR A 115 0.51 23.33 -9.75
N LYS A 116 0.78 24.34 -10.59
CA LYS A 116 2.14 24.63 -11.07
C LYS A 116 3.12 24.88 -9.91
N ARG A 117 2.65 25.35 -8.76
CA ARG A 117 3.48 25.56 -7.56
C ARG A 117 3.77 24.27 -6.81
N GLY A 118 3.18 23.11 -7.14
CA GLY A 118 3.49 21.85 -6.48
C GLY A 118 2.70 21.59 -5.18
N HIS A 119 1.48 22.15 -5.09
CA HIS A 119 0.54 21.89 -4.00
C HIS A 119 -0.84 21.49 -4.54
N PHE A 120 -1.73 21.03 -3.67
CA PHE A 120 -3.11 20.63 -3.98
C PHE A 120 -4.11 21.58 -3.33
N ILE A 121 -5.26 21.82 -3.95
CA ILE A 121 -6.32 22.65 -3.37
C ILE A 121 -7.54 21.79 -3.12
N LEU A 122 -7.93 21.67 -1.86
CA LEU A 122 -9.05 20.84 -1.43
C LEU A 122 -9.94 21.63 -0.47
N ASN A 123 -11.21 21.78 -0.84
CA ASN A 123 -12.21 22.59 -0.14
C ASN A 123 -11.70 24.02 0.15
N GLY A 124 -11.06 24.66 -0.84
CA GLY A 124 -10.46 25.98 -0.71
C GLY A 124 -9.10 26.04 -0.01
N CYS A 125 -8.69 25.00 0.73
CA CYS A 125 -7.42 24.99 1.45
C CYS A 125 -6.27 24.38 0.63
N ALA A 126 -5.12 25.05 0.60
CA ALA A 126 -3.91 24.50 0.01
C ALA A 126 -3.26 23.45 0.93
N ARG A 127 -2.86 22.33 0.34
CA ARG A 127 -2.21 21.20 1.01
C ARG A 127 -0.96 20.77 0.27
N VAL A 128 0.04 20.34 1.02
CA VAL A 128 1.28 19.74 0.51
C VAL A 128 1.34 18.29 0.96
N ILE A 129 1.75 17.41 0.05
CA ILE A 129 2.06 16.02 0.39
C ILE A 129 3.55 15.95 0.68
N VAL A 130 3.89 15.71 1.95
CA VAL A 130 5.27 15.54 2.41
C VAL A 130 5.82 14.21 1.89
N ASN A 131 7.07 14.22 1.43
CA ASN A 131 7.73 13.00 0.94
C ASN A 131 7.97 12.05 2.12
N GLN A 132 7.75 10.75 1.93
CA GLN A 132 7.88 9.77 3.00
C GLN A 132 9.17 8.96 2.85
N MET A 133 9.97 8.88 3.90
CA MET A 133 11.10 7.96 3.98
C MET A 133 10.66 6.62 4.56
N ILE A 134 10.91 5.54 3.83
CA ILE A 134 10.59 4.19 4.28
C ILE A 134 11.77 3.24 4.03
N ARG A 135 11.75 2.07 4.67
CA ARG A 135 12.66 0.97 4.34
C ARG A 135 12.39 0.48 2.92
N SER A 136 13.44 0.26 2.16
CA SER A 136 13.34 -0.33 0.83
C SER A 136 12.80 -1.77 0.92
N PRO A 137 12.07 -2.27 -0.08
CA PRO A 137 11.70 -3.68 -0.13
C PRO A 137 12.96 -4.55 -0.19
N GLY A 138 13.02 -5.60 0.61
CA GLY A 138 14.24 -6.38 0.81
C GLY A 138 14.18 -7.26 2.05
N ILE A 139 15.29 -7.95 2.33
CA ILE A 139 15.50 -8.72 3.55
C ILE A 139 16.61 -8.08 4.36
N TYR A 140 16.37 -7.91 5.66
CA TYR A 140 17.29 -7.26 6.59
C TYR A 140 17.56 -8.13 7.80
N TYR A 141 18.84 -8.38 8.10
CA TYR A 141 19.26 -9.12 9.27
C TYR A 141 19.64 -8.16 10.38
N GLN A 142 19.10 -8.38 11.58
CA GLN A 142 19.39 -7.55 12.74
C GLN A 142 19.71 -8.41 13.96
N LYS A 143 20.57 -7.87 14.82
CA LYS A 143 20.81 -8.37 16.18
C LYS A 143 20.21 -7.37 17.15
N LYS A 144 19.38 -7.84 18.06
CA LYS A 144 18.89 -7.01 19.18
C LYS A 144 19.28 -7.65 20.49
N VAL A 145 19.98 -6.88 21.31
CA VAL A 145 20.30 -7.22 22.68
C VAL A 145 19.11 -6.84 23.54
N TYR A 146 18.70 -7.77 24.40
CA TYR A 146 17.67 -7.57 25.39
C TYR A 146 18.30 -7.74 26.77
N GLU A 147 18.05 -6.74 27.60
CA GLU A 147 18.52 -6.67 28.96
C GLU A 147 17.29 -6.84 29.86
N ASN A 148 17.25 -7.95 30.59
CA ASN A 148 16.23 -8.16 31.61
C ASN A 148 16.73 -7.58 32.92
N PHE A 149 15.98 -6.62 33.45
CA PHE A 149 16.18 -6.03 34.77
C PHE A 149 15.12 -6.61 35.71
N SER A 150 15.47 -6.98 36.94
CA SER A 150 14.46 -7.41 37.93
C SER A 150 13.48 -6.30 38.26
N ASN A 151 14.01 -5.08 38.40
CA ASN A 151 13.24 -3.87 38.65
C ASN A 151 13.67 -2.76 37.68
N LYS A 152 12.76 -1.85 37.32
CA LYS A 152 13.05 -0.73 36.42
C LYS A 152 14.21 0.19 36.86
N TRP A 153 14.60 0.12 38.14
CA TRP A 153 15.60 0.96 38.79
C TRP A 153 16.94 0.24 39.07
N SER A 154 17.09 -1.03 38.69
CA SER A 154 18.35 -1.74 38.89
C SER A 154 19.40 -1.30 37.86
N GLU A 155 20.59 -0.91 38.31
CA GLU A 155 21.67 -0.43 37.43
C GLU A 155 22.30 -1.54 36.56
N LYS A 156 22.20 -2.81 36.97
CA LYS A 156 22.75 -3.95 36.23
C LYS A 156 21.64 -4.90 35.76
N PRO A 157 21.68 -5.37 34.50
CA PRO A 157 20.74 -6.38 34.02
C PRO A 157 21.06 -7.76 34.61
N GLU A 158 20.02 -8.51 35.02
CA GLU A 158 20.15 -9.88 35.54
C GLU A 158 20.52 -10.88 34.45
N SER A 159 19.99 -10.68 33.24
CA SER A 159 20.34 -11.50 32.09
C SER A 159 20.34 -10.67 30.81
N ILE A 160 21.40 -10.84 30.05
CA ILE A 160 21.55 -10.26 28.72
C ILE A 160 21.36 -11.41 27.73
N PHE A 161 20.41 -11.25 26.81
CA PHE A 161 20.24 -12.19 25.74
C PHE A 161 20.13 -11.49 24.40
N THR A 162 20.66 -12.14 23.37
CA THR A 162 20.62 -11.62 22.02
C THR A 162 19.59 -12.37 21.21
N ARG A 163 18.78 -11.65 20.43
CA ARG A 163 17.92 -12.24 19.42
C ARG A 163 18.36 -11.78 18.05
N TYR A 164 18.39 -12.73 17.13
CA TYR A 164 18.60 -12.47 15.72
C TYR A 164 17.26 -12.53 15.02
N TYR A 165 17.02 -11.61 14.10
CA TYR A 165 15.85 -11.68 13.25
C TYR A 165 16.15 -11.22 11.83
N ALA A 166 15.42 -11.82 10.89
CA ALA A 166 15.38 -11.43 9.49
C ALA A 166 14.01 -10.80 9.19
N ASP A 167 14.00 -9.52 8.84
CA ASP A 167 12.80 -8.78 8.44
C ASP A 167 12.65 -8.84 6.92
N LEU A 168 11.58 -9.49 6.44
CA LEU A 168 11.20 -9.54 5.02
C LEU A 168 10.17 -8.44 4.75
N ILE A 169 10.64 -7.38 4.08
CA ILE A 169 9.88 -6.18 3.78
C ILE A 169 9.47 -6.20 2.30
N CYS A 170 8.16 -6.08 2.06
CA CYS A 170 7.60 -5.95 0.71
C CYS A 170 7.15 -4.53 0.40
N ASN A 171 7.05 -4.21 -0.89
CA ASN A 171 6.44 -2.96 -1.33
C ASN A 171 4.94 -2.92 -1.02
N ARG A 172 4.23 -4.01 -1.30
CA ARG A 172 2.80 -4.20 -1.00
C ARG A 172 2.57 -5.58 -0.42
N GLY A 173 1.86 -5.66 0.70
CA GLY A 173 1.51 -6.94 1.33
C GLY A 173 1.79 -6.94 2.83
N THR A 174 1.98 -8.13 3.39
CA THR A 174 2.26 -8.32 4.83
C THR A 174 3.72 -8.62 5.09
N TRP A 175 4.37 -7.82 5.94
CA TRP A 175 5.73 -8.11 6.38
C TRP A 175 5.80 -9.40 7.20
N LEU A 176 6.89 -10.13 7.03
CA LEU A 176 7.20 -11.34 7.77
C LEU A 176 8.53 -11.15 8.50
N ARG A 177 8.58 -11.52 9.77
CA ARG A 177 9.80 -11.56 10.57
C ARG A 177 10.14 -13.01 10.85
N ILE A 178 11.35 -13.45 10.52
CA ILE A 178 11.90 -14.72 11.00
C ILE A 178 12.75 -14.39 12.22
N GLU A 179 12.39 -14.87 13.39
CA GLU A 179 13.11 -14.59 14.64
C GLU A 179 13.72 -15.87 15.21
N MET A 180 14.90 -15.73 15.81
CA MET A 180 15.59 -16.77 16.57
C MET A 180 15.50 -16.39 18.05
N ASP A 181 14.84 -17.24 18.84
CA ASP A 181 14.73 -17.08 20.28
C ASP A 181 16.05 -17.46 20.98
N GLN A 182 16.13 -17.19 22.30
CA GLN A 182 17.29 -17.52 23.15
C GLN A 182 17.68 -19.01 23.10
N SER A 183 16.67 -19.89 23.00
CA SER A 183 16.88 -21.34 22.92
C SER A 183 17.20 -21.81 21.49
N ASN A 184 17.69 -20.92 20.62
CA ASN A 184 17.96 -21.15 19.20
C ASN A 184 16.73 -21.60 18.37
N LYS A 185 15.51 -21.48 18.92
CA LYS A 185 14.26 -21.84 18.25
C LYS A 185 13.88 -20.79 17.23
N ILE A 186 13.61 -21.21 15.99
CA ILE A 186 13.30 -20.30 14.87
C ILE A 186 11.79 -20.23 14.61
N TRP A 187 11.28 -19.01 14.56
CA TRP A 187 9.86 -18.70 14.39
C TRP A 187 9.61 -17.73 13.23
N ALA A 188 8.48 -17.91 12.56
CA ALA A 188 7.90 -16.96 11.63
C ALA A 188 6.80 -16.15 12.35
N GLN A 189 6.99 -14.83 12.42
CA GLN A 189 6.12 -13.89 13.10
C GLN A 189 5.54 -12.85 12.14
N MET A 190 4.25 -12.54 12.29
CA MET A 190 3.59 -11.42 11.61
C MET A 190 2.91 -10.52 12.64
N LYS A 191 2.72 -9.23 12.33
CA LYS A 191 2.19 -8.21 13.28
C LYS A 191 0.87 -8.57 14.00
N ARG A 192 0.01 -9.40 13.38
CA ARG A 192 -1.31 -9.78 13.93
C ARG A 192 -1.54 -11.30 13.94
N VAL A 193 -0.48 -12.08 13.83
CA VAL A 193 -0.52 -13.55 13.82
C VAL A 193 0.44 -14.05 14.91
N PRO A 194 0.05 -15.04 15.73
CA PRO A 194 0.99 -15.65 16.69
C PRO A 194 2.20 -16.27 15.97
N LYS A 195 3.29 -16.49 16.73
CA LYS A 195 4.51 -17.14 16.23
C LYS A 195 4.19 -18.52 15.67
N ILE A 196 4.69 -18.82 14.47
CA ILE A 196 4.56 -20.12 13.80
C ILE A 196 5.96 -20.72 13.68
N PRO A 197 6.21 -22.00 14.01
CA PRO A 197 7.50 -22.63 13.76
C PRO A 197 7.92 -22.51 12.30
N ILE A 198 9.18 -22.14 12.03
CA ILE A 198 9.65 -21.96 10.64
C ILE A 198 9.54 -23.25 9.83
N MET A 199 9.74 -24.41 10.49
CA MET A 199 9.61 -25.74 9.86
C MET A 199 8.21 -25.97 9.28
N TRP A 200 7.15 -25.65 10.04
CA TRP A 200 5.77 -25.75 9.54
C TRP A 200 5.54 -24.83 8.36
N PHE A 201 6.13 -23.62 8.41
CA PHE A 201 5.98 -22.64 7.35
C PHE A 201 6.66 -23.10 6.04
N LEU A 202 7.87 -23.66 6.10
CA LEU A 202 8.59 -24.19 4.93
C LEU A 202 7.86 -25.40 4.31
N ILE A 203 7.38 -26.34 5.12
CA ILE A 203 6.61 -27.50 4.65
C ILE A 203 5.29 -27.05 4.03
N ALA A 204 4.61 -26.08 4.64
CA ALA A 204 3.34 -25.56 4.14
C ALA A 204 3.47 -24.77 2.82
N MET A 205 4.67 -24.26 2.51
CA MET A 205 5.01 -23.65 1.23
C MET A 205 5.32 -24.68 0.13
N GLY A 206 5.38 -25.98 0.47
CA GLY A 206 5.56 -27.07 -0.48
C GLY A 206 6.99 -27.61 -0.58
N LEU A 207 7.90 -27.25 0.33
CA LEU A 207 9.23 -27.85 0.39
C LEU A 207 9.19 -29.20 1.13
N PRO A 208 9.75 -30.27 0.57
CA PRO A 208 9.84 -31.55 1.27
C PRO A 208 10.90 -31.49 2.37
N GLU A 209 10.65 -32.21 3.46
CA GLU A 209 11.52 -32.31 4.64
C GLU A 209 12.98 -32.62 4.27
N LYS A 210 13.21 -33.56 3.35
CA LYS A 210 14.56 -33.94 2.88
C LYS A 210 15.35 -32.76 2.31
N ILE A 211 14.70 -31.89 1.52
CA ILE A 211 15.35 -30.72 0.92
C ILE A 211 15.66 -29.67 2.00
N ILE A 212 14.73 -29.45 2.93
CA ILE A 212 14.93 -28.50 4.03
C ILE A 212 16.13 -28.90 4.89
N LEU A 213 16.20 -30.17 5.31
CA LEU A 213 17.27 -30.67 6.18
C LEU A 213 18.64 -30.72 5.46
N LYS A 214 18.67 -30.98 4.14
CA LYS A 214 19.94 -31.02 3.37
C LYS A 214 20.51 -29.63 3.07
N SER A 215 19.65 -28.61 2.94
CA SER A 215 20.06 -27.28 2.48
C SER A 215 20.50 -26.32 3.59
N ILE A 216 20.15 -26.62 4.85
CA ILE A 216 20.50 -25.79 6.00
C ILE A 216 21.74 -26.38 6.68
N MET A 217 22.76 -25.56 6.94
CA MET A 217 24.03 -26.04 7.52
C MET A 217 23.87 -26.65 8.92
N ASP A 218 22.83 -26.27 9.66
CA ASP A 218 22.54 -26.77 11.00
C ASP A 218 21.07 -27.20 11.13
N SER A 219 20.75 -28.32 10.51
CA SER A 219 19.38 -28.83 10.43
C SER A 219 18.81 -29.27 11.79
N LYS A 220 19.67 -29.56 12.78
CA LYS A 220 19.28 -29.93 14.16
C LYS A 220 18.53 -28.80 14.87
N ILE A 221 18.90 -27.55 14.62
CA ILE A 221 18.24 -26.36 15.19
C ILE A 221 16.73 -26.34 14.86
N LEU A 222 16.35 -26.81 13.67
CA LEU A 222 14.94 -26.86 13.27
C LEU A 222 14.13 -27.92 14.02
N LEU A 223 14.78 -29.01 14.44
CA LEU A 223 14.15 -30.14 15.12
C LEU A 223 13.93 -29.87 16.62
N TYR A 224 14.78 -29.04 17.23
CA TYR A 224 14.68 -28.65 18.65
C TYR A 224 13.37 -27.94 19.03
N ASN A 225 12.63 -27.42 18.05
CA ASN A 225 11.28 -26.90 18.25
C ASN A 225 10.26 -27.96 18.73
N PHE A 226 10.58 -29.25 18.55
CA PHE A 226 9.65 -30.37 18.69
C PHE A 226 10.05 -31.37 19.77
N GLU A 227 11.23 -31.24 20.38
CA GLU A 227 11.68 -32.07 21.50
C GLU A 227 10.98 -31.66 22.82
N GLU A 228 10.65 -32.65 23.66
CA GLU A 228 9.99 -32.42 24.94
C GLU A 228 10.98 -31.82 25.96
N ASP A 229 10.61 -30.69 26.56
CA ASP A 229 11.27 -30.16 27.77
C ASP A 229 10.88 -31.08 28.93
N LEU A 230 11.70 -32.11 29.22
CA LEU A 230 11.49 -33.06 30.33
C LEU A 230 11.31 -32.37 31.70
N LEU A 231 11.82 -31.14 31.84
CA LEU A 231 11.80 -30.34 33.06
C LEU A 231 10.52 -29.50 33.25
N ASN A 232 9.65 -29.35 32.23
CA ASN A 232 8.52 -28.41 32.32
C ASN A 232 7.24 -28.85 31.57
N PRO A 233 6.41 -29.73 32.14
CA PRO A 233 5.23 -30.31 31.49
C PRO A 233 4.08 -29.33 31.18
N LYS A 234 4.18 -28.05 31.58
CA LYS A 234 3.17 -27.01 31.34
C LYS A 234 3.31 -26.29 30.00
N LYS A 235 4.44 -26.42 29.29
CA LYS A 235 4.60 -25.87 27.93
C LYS A 235 3.98 -26.84 26.91
N LYS A 236 2.94 -26.40 26.20
CA LYS A 236 2.36 -27.19 25.10
C LYS A 236 3.42 -27.52 24.06
N THR A 237 3.71 -28.79 23.91
CA THR A 237 4.53 -29.33 22.82
C THR A 237 3.78 -29.14 21.50
N LEU A 238 4.47 -28.62 20.49
CA LEU A 238 3.93 -28.50 19.14
C LEU A 238 4.24 -29.83 18.42
N PRO A 239 3.29 -30.42 17.67
CA PRO A 239 3.54 -31.69 17.00
C PRO A 239 4.57 -31.52 15.87
N TYR A 240 5.47 -32.49 15.71
CA TYR A 240 6.31 -32.59 14.52
C TYR A 240 5.46 -32.98 13.32
N ILE A 241 5.63 -32.29 12.19
CA ILE A 241 4.81 -32.47 11.00
C ILE A 241 5.72 -32.70 9.80
N LYS A 242 5.42 -33.75 9.02
CA LYS A 242 6.15 -34.11 7.80
C LYS A 242 5.40 -33.77 6.51
N THR A 243 4.06 -33.73 6.55
CA THR A 243 3.22 -33.59 5.35
C THR A 243 2.62 -32.18 5.20
N PRO A 244 2.54 -31.62 3.98
CA PRO A 244 1.93 -30.31 3.74
C PRO A 244 0.47 -30.17 4.23
N PRO A 245 -0.44 -31.16 4.04
CA PRO A 245 -1.81 -31.05 4.54
C PRO A 245 -1.90 -30.93 6.05
N ALA A 246 -1.05 -31.66 6.79
CA ALA A 246 -0.97 -31.55 8.24
C ALA A 246 -0.43 -30.17 8.65
N ALA A 247 0.55 -29.62 7.93
CA ALA A 247 1.08 -28.28 8.21
C ALA A 247 0.01 -27.19 7.98
N TRP A 248 -0.80 -27.32 6.92
CA TRP A 248 -1.91 -26.40 6.66
C TRP A 248 -2.98 -26.43 7.75
N THR A 249 -3.35 -27.61 8.26
CA THR A 249 -4.32 -27.72 9.36
C THR A 249 -3.77 -27.13 10.67
N ALA A 250 -2.49 -27.34 10.97
CA ALA A 250 -1.84 -26.76 12.15
C ALA A 250 -1.79 -25.22 12.08
N ILE A 251 -1.41 -24.67 10.92
CA ILE A 251 -1.42 -23.22 10.67
C ILE A 251 -2.85 -22.67 10.76
N TYR A 252 -3.83 -23.37 10.16
CA TYR A 252 -5.23 -22.98 10.24
C TYR A 252 -5.71 -22.89 11.70
N ASN A 253 -5.41 -23.91 12.52
CA ASN A 253 -5.80 -23.95 13.92
C ASN A 253 -5.17 -22.80 14.73
N ILE A 254 -3.91 -22.44 14.44
CA ILE A 254 -3.22 -21.31 15.08
C ILE A 254 -3.85 -19.98 14.68
N VAL A 255 -4.10 -19.78 13.38
CA VAL A 255 -4.56 -18.50 12.82
C VAL A 255 -6.04 -18.26 13.12
N PHE A 256 -6.88 -19.26 12.93
CA PHE A 256 -8.34 -19.15 13.01
C PHE A 256 -8.95 -19.73 14.29
N GLY A 257 -8.22 -20.59 15.02
CA GLY A 257 -8.75 -21.27 16.22
C GLY A 257 -9.17 -20.34 17.35
N LYS A 258 -8.60 -19.12 17.45
CA LYS A 258 -9.05 -18.11 18.43
C LYS A 258 -10.44 -17.54 18.14
N LYS A 259 -10.87 -17.44 16.87
CA LYS A 259 -12.23 -16.98 16.52
C LYS A 259 -13.30 -17.97 16.97
N ILE A 260 -13.01 -19.27 16.88
CA ILE A 260 -13.95 -20.34 17.22
C ILE A 260 -14.27 -20.36 18.72
N LYS A 261 -13.31 -20.03 19.61
CA LYS A 261 -13.56 -19.95 21.06
C LYS A 261 -14.54 -18.83 21.45
N LYS A 262 -14.52 -17.68 20.78
CA LYS A 262 -15.51 -16.59 21.02
C LYS A 262 -16.92 -16.97 20.55
N THR A 263 -17.04 -17.67 19.43
CA THR A 263 -18.35 -18.12 18.90
C THR A 263 -18.94 -19.25 19.74
N ARG A 264 -18.10 -20.19 20.21
CA ARG A 264 -18.52 -21.25 21.15
C ARG A 264 -19.02 -20.67 22.46
N ASN A 265 -18.34 -19.68 23.07
CA ASN A 265 -18.84 -19.05 24.29
C ASN A 265 -20.18 -18.33 24.10
N LYS A 266 -20.47 -17.82 22.88
CA LYS A 266 -21.75 -17.17 22.56
C LYS A 266 -22.89 -18.18 22.29
N GLN A 267 -22.57 -19.32 21.66
CA GLN A 267 -23.51 -20.43 21.47
C GLN A 267 -23.78 -21.21 22.76
N HIS A 268 -22.78 -21.36 23.63
CA HIS A 268 -22.92 -22.04 24.93
C HIS A 268 -23.75 -21.21 25.93
N LEU A 269 -23.74 -19.87 25.81
CA LEU A 269 -24.64 -18.99 26.57
C LEU A 269 -26.10 -19.16 26.10
N MET A 270 -26.34 -19.20 24.79
CA MET A 270 -27.69 -19.39 24.22
C MET A 270 -28.27 -20.80 24.42
N LEU A 271 -27.42 -21.82 24.59
CA LEU A 271 -27.83 -23.20 24.84
C LEU A 271 -28.10 -23.48 26.33
N GLN A 272 -27.54 -22.70 27.25
CA GLN A 272 -27.80 -22.85 28.70
C GLN A 272 -29.15 -22.26 29.12
N ASP A 273 -29.66 -21.26 28.40
CA ASP A 273 -30.99 -20.69 28.67
C ASP A 273 -32.14 -21.63 28.23
N ASN A 274 -31.92 -22.47 27.22
CA ASN A 274 -32.92 -23.45 26.76
C ASN A 274 -32.97 -24.74 27.59
N ILE A 275 -31.96 -25.02 28.41
CA ILE A 275 -31.90 -26.24 29.24
C ILE A 275 -32.49 -26.00 30.64
N LYS A 276 -32.64 -24.75 31.09
CA LYS A 276 -33.25 -24.41 32.38
C LYS A 276 -34.78 -24.42 32.40
N ASN A 277 -35.44 -24.42 31.23
CA ASN A 277 -36.91 -24.35 31.14
C ASN A 277 -37.60 -25.71 30.91
N VAL A 278 -36.88 -26.83 31.01
CA VAL A 278 -37.45 -28.18 30.77
C VAL A 278 -37.34 -29.11 32.00
N VAL A 279 -36.68 -28.70 33.09
CA VAL A 279 -36.40 -29.57 34.26
C VAL A 279 -37.02 -29.08 35.57
N THR A 280 -38.17 -28.38 35.49
CA THR A 280 -38.97 -28.03 36.68
C THR A 280 -40.42 -28.47 36.51
N SER A 281 -40.65 -29.77 36.36
CA SER A 281 -41.92 -30.41 36.69
C SER A 281 -41.70 -31.92 36.77
N LYS A 282 -42.04 -32.51 37.92
CA LYS A 282 -41.81 -33.91 38.33
C LYS A 282 -40.37 -34.09 38.87
N GLU A 283 -40.11 -34.43 40.13
CA GLU A 283 -40.82 -35.34 41.03
C GLU A 283 -40.63 -34.90 42.50
N LYS A 284 -41.74 -34.83 43.25
CA LYS A 284 -41.77 -34.98 44.71
C LYS A 284 -42.18 -36.43 44.97
N LYS A 285 -41.41 -37.20 45.76
CA LYS A 285 -41.88 -38.05 46.87
C LYS A 285 -40.78 -38.97 47.42
N GLN A 286 -40.76 -39.06 48.77
CA GLN A 286 -40.14 -40.04 49.67
C GLN A 286 -38.60 -40.20 49.62
N ALA A 287 -37.78 -39.82 50.62
CA ALA A 287 -37.73 -40.21 52.05
C ALA A 287 -37.69 -41.76 52.21
N ASN A 288 -36.81 -42.43 52.97
CA ASN A 288 -36.09 -42.07 54.20
C ASN A 288 -35.16 -43.24 54.64
N ILE A 289 -34.35 -43.05 55.71
CA ILE A 289 -33.78 -44.04 56.68
C ILE A 289 -32.29 -44.48 56.55
N ASN A 290 -31.44 -43.82 57.37
CA ASN A 290 -30.56 -44.32 58.48
C ASN A 290 -29.74 -45.63 58.33
N LYS A 291 -28.54 -45.85 58.89
CA LYS A 291 -27.84 -45.33 60.10
C LYS A 291 -26.36 -45.86 60.11
N LYS A 292 -25.43 -45.11 60.72
CA LYS A 292 -24.22 -45.44 61.56
C LYS A 292 -23.31 -46.65 61.16
N GLU A 293 -21.97 -46.64 61.21
CA GLU A 293 -21.05 -46.18 62.28
C GLU A 293 -19.55 -46.20 61.82
N LYS A 294 -18.78 -45.16 62.20
CA LYS A 294 -17.38 -45.10 62.75
C LYS A 294 -16.57 -46.44 62.86
N ILE A 295 -15.25 -46.62 62.61
CA ILE A 295 -13.99 -45.90 62.94
C ILE A 295 -12.76 -46.65 62.32
N LYS A 296 -11.63 -45.93 62.14
CA LYS A 296 -10.20 -46.30 61.91
C LYS A 296 -9.67 -46.29 60.47
N GLY A 297 -8.91 -45.23 60.22
CA GLY A 297 -8.07 -45.04 59.04
C GLY A 297 -6.67 -45.65 59.20
N VAL A 298 -5.90 -45.37 58.15
CA VAL A 298 -4.57 -45.89 57.79
C VAL A 298 -4.66 -47.12 56.86
N LYS A 299 -4.14 -46.89 55.64
CA LYS A 299 -3.99 -47.77 54.45
C LYS A 299 -5.08 -47.69 53.37
N ASN A 300 -4.56 -47.59 52.14
CA ASN A 300 -5.18 -47.82 50.83
C ASN A 300 -5.98 -46.68 50.19
N LYS A 301 -5.26 -45.85 49.42
CA LYS A 301 -5.80 -45.11 48.26
C LYS A 301 -5.15 -45.62 46.96
N TYR A 302 -5.24 -46.94 46.76
CA TYR A 302 -5.13 -47.62 45.48
C TYR A 302 -6.30 -48.61 45.40
N ASN A 303 -6.97 -48.65 44.25
CA ASN A 303 -8.04 -49.57 43.83
C ASN A 303 -9.46 -49.40 44.42
N LYS A 304 -10.25 -48.49 43.83
CA LYS A 304 -11.62 -48.80 43.33
C LYS A 304 -12.18 -47.65 42.47
N HIS A 305 -11.74 -47.57 41.21
CA HIS A 305 -12.56 -47.04 40.11
C HIS A 305 -12.26 -47.88 38.86
N GLN A 306 -12.57 -49.17 38.96
CA GLN A 306 -13.09 -49.92 37.81
C GLN A 306 -14.60 -50.04 38.03
N LYS A 307 -15.34 -49.93 36.91
CA LYS A 307 -16.82 -49.88 36.77
C LYS A 307 -17.45 -48.50 36.97
N ASN A 308 -17.23 -47.63 35.98
CA ASN A 308 -18.30 -47.19 35.07
C ASN A 308 -17.69 -46.33 33.94
N THR A 309 -16.84 -46.96 33.14
CA THR A 309 -16.57 -46.55 31.76
C THR A 309 -17.48 -47.37 30.85
N SER A 310 -18.76 -47.01 30.82
CA SER A 310 -19.54 -47.17 29.60
C SER A 310 -19.05 -46.11 28.63
N ILE A 311 -17.82 -46.30 28.14
CA ILE A 311 -17.41 -45.73 26.87
C ILE A 311 -18.40 -46.34 25.89
N THR A 312 -19.44 -45.59 25.55
CA THR A 312 -20.11 -45.82 24.28
C THR A 312 -19.04 -45.52 23.24
N ASN A 313 -18.32 -46.58 22.86
CA ASN A 313 -17.63 -46.65 21.59
C ASN A 313 -18.74 -46.47 20.56
N LYS A 314 -19.07 -45.21 20.26
CA LYS A 314 -19.82 -44.87 19.08
C LYS A 314 -18.91 -45.31 17.95
N ILE A 315 -19.15 -46.52 17.44
CA ILE A 315 -18.49 -47.03 16.25
C ILE A 315 -18.67 -45.93 15.21
N LEU A 316 -17.59 -45.24 14.88
CA LEU A 316 -17.61 -44.18 13.90
C LEU A 316 -18.07 -44.81 12.59
N THR A 317 -19.29 -44.48 12.17
CA THR A 317 -19.83 -44.99 10.92
C THR A 317 -18.94 -44.50 9.77
N TYR A 318 -18.91 -45.24 8.65
CA TYR A 318 -18.14 -44.84 7.47
C TYR A 318 -18.51 -43.40 7.01
N SER A 319 -19.78 -43.02 7.15
CA SER A 319 -20.30 -41.66 6.92
C SER A 319 -19.73 -40.60 7.87
N ASP A 320 -19.52 -40.92 9.15
CA ASP A 320 -18.92 -40.00 10.12
C ASP A 320 -17.43 -39.79 9.85
N LEU A 321 -16.71 -40.86 9.48
CA LEU A 321 -15.31 -40.79 9.05
C LEU A 321 -15.15 -39.96 7.78
N ILE A 322 -16.05 -40.11 6.79
CA ILE A 322 -16.08 -39.25 5.59
C ILE A 322 -16.33 -37.80 5.97
N THR A 323 -17.24 -37.53 6.90
CA THR A 323 -17.58 -36.16 7.32
C THR A 323 -16.43 -35.49 8.06
N ILE A 324 -15.72 -36.23 8.93
CA ILE A 324 -14.52 -35.75 9.63
C ILE A 324 -13.36 -35.55 8.63
N LYS A 325 -13.17 -36.48 7.69
CA LYS A 325 -12.16 -36.37 6.63
C LYS A 325 -12.41 -35.14 5.75
N LYS A 326 -13.65 -34.94 5.28
CA LYS A 326 -14.08 -33.73 4.57
C LYS A 326 -13.86 -32.46 5.41
N GLY A 327 -14.12 -32.52 6.71
CA GLY A 327 -13.89 -31.40 7.63
C GLY A 327 -12.40 -31.04 7.83
N LEU A 328 -11.52 -32.04 7.88
CA LEU A 328 -10.06 -31.85 7.95
C LEU A 328 -9.48 -31.36 6.62
N GLU A 329 -9.99 -31.87 5.50
CA GLU A 329 -9.67 -31.41 4.15
C GLU A 329 -10.08 -29.95 3.94
N LEU A 330 -11.26 -29.55 4.41
CA LEU A 330 -11.70 -28.15 4.33
C LEU A 330 -10.76 -27.21 5.09
N LYS A 331 -10.32 -27.61 6.30
CA LYS A 331 -9.37 -26.84 7.11
C LYS A 331 -7.99 -26.76 6.46
N SER A 332 -7.52 -27.86 5.87
CA SER A 332 -6.23 -27.89 5.18
C SER A 332 -6.25 -27.02 3.92
N GLU A 333 -7.35 -27.03 3.17
CA GLU A 333 -7.57 -26.14 2.03
C GLU A 333 -7.60 -24.67 2.43
N GLU A 334 -8.29 -24.33 3.51
CA GLU A 334 -8.35 -22.95 4.03
C GLU A 334 -6.97 -22.47 4.49
N GLY A 335 -6.20 -23.34 5.16
CA GLY A 335 -4.81 -23.08 5.52
C GLY A 335 -3.93 -22.82 4.28
N ARG A 336 -4.03 -23.66 3.26
CA ARG A 336 -3.32 -23.49 1.98
C ARG A 336 -3.70 -22.19 1.28
N LYS A 337 -5.01 -21.91 1.14
CA LYS A 337 -5.54 -20.68 0.54
C LYS A 337 -5.05 -19.45 1.29
N TRP A 338 -4.94 -19.52 2.62
CA TRP A 338 -4.44 -18.43 3.44
C TRP A 338 -2.97 -18.10 3.16
N ILE A 339 -2.09 -19.12 3.10
CA ILE A 339 -0.67 -18.94 2.80
C ILE A 339 -0.49 -18.37 1.38
N PHE A 340 -1.14 -19.00 0.39
CA PHE A 340 -1.06 -18.58 -1.00
C PHE A 340 -1.49 -17.12 -1.17
N ASN A 341 -2.64 -16.75 -0.61
CA ASN A 341 -3.14 -15.38 -0.70
C ASN A 341 -2.30 -14.36 0.07
N LYS A 342 -1.44 -14.77 1.01
CA LYS A 342 -0.60 -13.84 1.76
C LYS A 342 0.72 -13.54 1.10
N PHE A 343 1.39 -14.53 0.51
CA PHE A 343 2.78 -14.38 0.06
C PHE A 343 3.00 -14.72 -1.41
N MET A 344 2.19 -15.63 -1.98
CA MET A 344 2.41 -16.17 -3.33
C MET A 344 1.48 -15.56 -4.39
N ASN A 345 0.44 -14.85 -3.99
CA ASN A 345 -0.53 -14.24 -4.91
C ASN A 345 -0.07 -12.82 -5.34
N PRO A 346 0.23 -12.58 -6.63
CA PRO A 346 0.70 -11.28 -7.13
C PRO A 346 -0.28 -10.12 -6.90
N ARG A 347 -1.58 -10.40 -6.71
CA ARG A 347 -2.60 -9.35 -6.49
C ARG A 347 -2.57 -8.78 -5.08
N THR A 348 -2.08 -9.55 -4.12
CA THR A 348 -2.07 -9.22 -2.68
C THR A 348 -0.67 -8.91 -2.18
N TYR A 349 0.35 -9.56 -2.74
CA TYR A 349 1.73 -9.44 -2.34
C TYR A 349 2.63 -9.08 -3.53
N ASP A 350 3.47 -8.07 -3.34
CA ASP A 350 4.41 -7.57 -4.35
C ASP A 350 5.68 -7.03 -3.68
N LEU A 351 6.82 -7.63 -4.01
CA LEU A 351 8.16 -7.13 -3.68
C LEU A 351 8.54 -5.94 -4.56
N GLY A 352 7.99 -5.86 -5.77
CA GLY A 352 8.50 -5.02 -6.85
C GLY A 352 9.83 -5.53 -7.41
N LYS A 353 10.25 -4.96 -8.54
CA LYS A 353 11.51 -5.32 -9.22
C LYS A 353 12.73 -5.06 -8.35
N VAL A 354 12.78 -3.89 -7.71
CA VAL A 354 13.85 -3.49 -6.78
C VAL A 354 13.92 -4.43 -5.59
N GLY A 355 12.77 -4.80 -5.02
CA GLY A 355 12.72 -5.75 -3.91
C GLY A 355 13.26 -7.12 -4.28
N ARG A 356 12.85 -7.66 -5.44
CA ARG A 356 13.39 -8.93 -5.93
C ARG A 356 14.90 -8.87 -6.19
N LEU A 357 15.39 -7.77 -6.77
CA LEU A 357 16.82 -7.56 -6.98
C LEU A 357 17.59 -7.57 -5.64
N ASN A 358 17.12 -6.82 -4.63
CA ASN A 358 17.74 -6.79 -3.31
C ASN A 358 17.76 -8.18 -2.63
N PHE A 359 16.67 -8.95 -2.77
CA PHE A 359 16.62 -10.34 -2.28
C PHE A 359 17.65 -11.23 -2.97
N ASN A 360 17.71 -11.18 -4.29
CA ASN A 360 18.63 -12.00 -5.07
C ASN A 360 20.09 -11.69 -4.76
N GLU A 361 20.45 -10.40 -4.67
CA GLU A 361 21.81 -9.98 -4.31
C GLU A 361 22.18 -10.43 -2.90
N LYS A 362 21.29 -10.22 -1.91
CA LYS A 362 21.58 -10.54 -0.50
C LYS A 362 21.64 -12.05 -0.24
N LEU A 363 20.71 -12.81 -0.83
CA LEU A 363 20.59 -14.25 -0.65
C LEU A 363 21.43 -15.06 -1.66
N LYS A 364 22.06 -14.39 -2.65
CA LYS A 364 22.78 -15.01 -3.78
C LYS A 364 21.89 -15.99 -4.58
N LEU A 365 20.67 -15.56 -4.90
CA LEU A 365 19.68 -16.34 -5.66
C LEU A 365 19.65 -15.90 -7.13
N SER A 366 19.42 -16.85 -8.04
CA SER A 366 19.32 -16.63 -9.50
C SER A 366 17.86 -16.59 -10.02
N ILE A 367 16.92 -16.10 -9.20
CA ILE A 367 15.50 -16.03 -9.55
C ILE A 367 15.24 -14.86 -10.51
N PRO A 368 14.45 -15.02 -11.59
CA PRO A 368 14.12 -13.92 -12.50
C PRO A 368 13.44 -12.72 -11.82
N LEU A 369 13.81 -11.51 -12.24
CA LEU A 369 13.27 -10.24 -11.71
C LEU A 369 11.75 -10.06 -11.95
N ASN A 370 11.17 -10.82 -12.88
CA ASN A 370 9.74 -10.79 -13.18
C ASN A 370 8.87 -11.43 -12.08
N ILE A 371 9.46 -12.31 -11.26
CA ILE A 371 8.75 -12.97 -10.17
C ILE A 371 8.80 -12.06 -8.95
N THR A 372 7.75 -11.26 -8.73
CA THR A 372 7.73 -10.30 -7.61
C THR A 372 7.05 -10.82 -6.34
N THR A 373 6.68 -12.11 -6.29
CA THR A 373 6.15 -12.77 -5.09
C THR A 373 7.22 -13.57 -4.36
N LEU A 374 7.01 -13.86 -3.07
CA LEU A 374 7.95 -14.68 -2.31
C LEU A 374 7.82 -16.16 -2.72
N THR A 375 8.96 -16.79 -2.93
CA THR A 375 9.10 -18.21 -3.27
C THR A 375 9.53 -19.03 -2.05
N PRO A 376 9.31 -20.36 -2.05
CA PRO A 376 9.79 -21.21 -0.98
C PRO A 376 11.32 -21.17 -0.83
N GLN A 377 12.05 -21.02 -1.93
CA GLN A 377 13.52 -20.88 -1.93
C GLN A 377 13.97 -19.61 -1.21
N ASP A 378 13.24 -18.50 -1.33
CA ASP A 378 13.54 -17.26 -0.63
C ASP A 378 13.53 -17.47 0.89
N PHE A 379 12.52 -18.15 1.42
CA PHE A 379 12.41 -18.43 2.86
C PHE A 379 13.50 -19.39 3.36
N LEU A 380 13.83 -20.39 2.55
CA LEU A 380 14.86 -21.36 2.88
C LEU A 380 16.24 -20.68 2.97
N ALA A 381 16.61 -19.91 1.94
CA ALA A 381 17.85 -19.15 1.92
C ALA A 381 17.87 -18.06 3.02
N ALA A 382 16.73 -17.41 3.27
CA ALA A 382 16.61 -16.44 4.34
C ALA A 382 16.89 -17.05 5.73
N THR A 383 16.35 -18.25 5.98
CA THR A 383 16.54 -18.99 7.23
C THR A 383 17.98 -19.45 7.38
N ASN A 384 18.58 -19.99 6.30
CA ASN A 384 19.98 -20.42 6.33
C ASN A 384 20.92 -19.23 6.63
N ASN A 385 20.70 -18.09 5.97
CA ASN A 385 21.48 -16.88 6.24
C ASN A 385 21.28 -16.33 7.66
N LEU A 386 20.07 -16.44 8.24
CA LEU A 386 19.86 -16.07 9.64
C LEU A 386 20.71 -16.91 10.59
N ILE A 387 20.81 -18.22 10.33
CA ILE A 387 21.67 -19.13 11.09
C ILE A 387 23.14 -18.73 10.92
N LEU A 388 23.58 -18.41 9.70
CA LEU A 388 24.95 -17.93 9.45
C LEU A 388 25.28 -16.64 10.22
N VAL A 389 24.36 -15.68 10.25
CA VAL A 389 24.51 -14.43 11.03
C VAL A 389 24.59 -14.75 12.53
N SER A 390 23.77 -15.68 13.04
CA SER A 390 23.83 -16.06 14.46
C SER A 390 25.17 -16.70 14.86
N LYS A 391 25.85 -17.35 13.90
CA LYS A 391 27.19 -17.94 14.06
C LYS A 391 28.34 -16.94 13.80
N GLY A 392 28.04 -15.69 13.43
CA GLY A 392 29.05 -14.67 13.13
C GLY A 392 29.75 -14.83 11.76
N LEU A 393 29.25 -15.70 10.88
CA LEU A 393 29.82 -15.92 9.54
C LEU A 393 29.36 -14.90 8.50
N ARG A 394 28.36 -14.08 8.84
CA ARG A 394 27.83 -13.00 8.00
C ARG A 394 27.50 -11.78 8.84
N ASP A 395 27.72 -10.61 8.23
CA ASP A 395 27.46 -9.32 8.86
C ASP A 395 25.97 -8.98 8.96
N ILE A 396 25.67 -8.12 9.92
CA ILE A 396 24.35 -7.57 10.21
C ILE A 396 24.08 -6.38 9.28
N ASP A 397 22.81 -6.10 8.99
CA ASP A 397 22.41 -4.96 8.17
C ASP A 397 22.17 -3.70 9.01
N ASP A 398 22.76 -2.58 8.59
CA ASP A 398 22.37 -1.25 9.04
C ASP A 398 21.11 -0.80 8.29
N ILE A 399 20.00 -0.67 9.00
CA ILE A 399 18.71 -0.28 8.40
C ILE A 399 18.58 1.24 8.21
N ASP A 400 19.40 2.02 8.91
CA ASP A 400 19.36 3.48 8.84
C ASP A 400 20.17 4.01 7.66
N HIS A 401 21.08 3.20 7.11
CA HIS A 401 21.79 3.50 5.88
C HIS A 401 20.85 3.82 4.71
N LEU A 402 21.12 4.93 3.99
CA LEU A 402 20.28 5.37 2.87
C LEU A 402 20.20 4.39 1.69
N LYS A 403 21.12 3.42 1.59
CA LYS A 403 21.01 2.31 0.62
C LYS A 403 19.82 1.41 0.89
N ASN A 404 19.43 1.31 2.16
CA ASN A 404 18.34 0.46 2.66
C ASN A 404 17.04 1.25 2.87
N ARG A 405 17.04 2.54 2.55
CA ARG A 405 15.88 3.42 2.63
C ARG A 405 15.55 4.01 1.26
N ARG A 406 14.27 4.28 1.04
CA ARG A 406 13.76 4.92 -0.17
C ARG A 406 12.74 6.00 0.18
N ILE A 407 12.63 6.97 -0.71
CA ILE A 407 11.62 8.01 -0.66
C ILE A 407 10.41 7.59 -1.49
N ARG A 408 9.23 7.62 -0.86
CA ARG A 408 7.95 7.69 -1.55
C ARG A 408 7.59 9.15 -1.78
N THR A 409 7.52 9.51 -3.04
CA THR A 409 7.12 10.85 -3.47
C THR A 409 5.59 10.98 -3.53
N SER A 410 5.08 12.20 -3.67
CA SER A 410 3.64 12.48 -3.63
C SER A 410 2.83 11.70 -4.67
N GLY A 411 3.34 11.55 -5.90
CA GLY A 411 2.73 10.76 -6.95
C GLY A 411 2.60 9.28 -6.60
N GLU A 412 3.65 8.67 -6.04
CA GLU A 412 3.61 7.26 -5.60
C GLU A 412 2.62 7.07 -4.43
N LEU A 413 2.59 8.01 -3.48
CA LEU A 413 1.63 7.95 -2.37
C LEU A 413 0.20 7.99 -2.89
N ILE A 414 -0.11 8.88 -3.86
CA ILE A 414 -1.43 8.93 -4.50
C ILE A 414 -1.69 7.64 -5.30
N GLN A 415 -0.69 7.10 -6.01
CA GLN A 415 -0.80 5.82 -6.74
C GLN A 415 -1.23 4.69 -5.81
N MET A 416 -0.63 4.60 -4.62
CA MET A 416 -1.02 3.61 -3.62
C MET A 416 -2.48 3.77 -3.17
N GLN A 417 -2.95 5.01 -3.00
CA GLN A 417 -4.35 5.27 -2.64
C GLN A 417 -5.32 4.94 -3.77
N ILE A 418 -4.94 5.22 -5.02
CA ILE A 418 -5.68 4.77 -6.21
C ILE A 418 -5.76 3.24 -6.19
N GLY A 419 -4.66 2.54 -5.94
CA GLY A 419 -4.64 1.08 -5.82
C GLY A 419 -5.56 0.55 -4.71
N ILE A 420 -5.66 1.23 -3.56
CA ILE A 420 -6.61 0.89 -2.48
C ILE A 420 -8.06 1.15 -2.92
N GLY A 421 -8.33 2.30 -3.54
CA GLY A 421 -9.63 2.67 -4.07
C GLY A 421 -10.14 1.68 -5.11
N LEU A 422 -9.25 1.21 -5.99
CA LEU A 422 -9.55 0.20 -7.00
C LEU A 422 -9.81 -1.18 -6.40
N VAL A 423 -9.13 -1.58 -5.33
CA VAL A 423 -9.46 -2.84 -4.61
C VAL A 423 -10.86 -2.76 -4.00
N ARG A 424 -11.24 -1.61 -3.42
CA ARG A 424 -12.59 -1.40 -2.89
C ARG A 424 -13.63 -1.43 -4.02
N LEU A 425 -13.33 -0.80 -5.15
CA LEU A 425 -14.17 -0.78 -6.35
C LEU A 425 -14.35 -2.18 -6.96
N GLU A 426 -13.25 -2.93 -7.12
CA GLU A 426 -13.23 -4.31 -7.62
C GLU A 426 -14.18 -5.19 -6.80
N LYS A 427 -14.13 -5.07 -5.47
CA LYS A 427 -15.01 -5.82 -4.57
C LYS A 427 -16.49 -5.49 -4.83
N THR A 428 -16.83 -4.20 -4.92
CA THR A 428 -18.20 -3.76 -5.23
C THR A 428 -18.68 -4.25 -6.60
N ILE A 429 -17.80 -4.21 -7.61
CA ILE A 429 -18.10 -4.73 -8.96
C ILE A 429 -18.38 -6.24 -8.89
N ARG A 430 -17.49 -7.01 -8.24
CA ARG A 430 -17.64 -8.47 -8.10
C ARG A 430 -18.93 -8.85 -7.38
N GLU A 431 -19.28 -8.15 -6.30
CA GLU A 431 -20.52 -8.37 -5.55
C GLU A 431 -21.76 -8.11 -6.41
N LYS A 432 -21.79 -7.00 -7.16
CA LYS A 432 -22.91 -6.68 -8.06
C LYS A 432 -23.04 -7.67 -9.23
N ILE A 433 -21.91 -8.09 -9.82
CA ILE A 433 -21.91 -9.13 -10.85
C ILE A 433 -22.42 -10.46 -10.26
N GLY A 434 -21.98 -10.82 -9.06
CA GLY A 434 -22.45 -12.01 -8.33
C GLY A 434 -23.97 -12.00 -8.13
N TYR A 435 -24.50 -10.90 -7.58
CA TYR A 435 -25.94 -10.73 -7.39
C TYR A 435 -26.72 -10.82 -8.72
N ALA A 436 -26.20 -10.19 -9.77
CA ALA A 436 -26.81 -10.28 -11.10
C ALA A 436 -26.86 -11.71 -11.65
N THR A 437 -25.78 -12.49 -11.46
CA THR A 437 -25.77 -13.91 -11.88
C THR A 437 -26.74 -14.76 -11.09
N GLN A 438 -26.83 -14.58 -9.77
CA GLN A 438 -27.79 -15.31 -8.93
C GLN A 438 -29.24 -14.99 -9.33
N LYS A 439 -29.53 -13.71 -9.60
CA LYS A 439 -30.86 -13.28 -10.06
C LYS A 439 -31.22 -13.88 -11.43
N LYS A 440 -30.27 -13.94 -12.38
CA LYS A 440 -30.46 -14.65 -13.65
C LYS A 440 -30.76 -16.14 -13.44
N GLU A 441 -30.00 -16.82 -12.57
CA GLU A 441 -30.19 -18.24 -12.26
C GLU A 441 -31.54 -18.52 -11.59
N GLN A 442 -31.98 -17.67 -10.65
CA GLN A 442 -33.30 -17.79 -10.02
C GLN A 442 -34.44 -17.65 -11.04
N ILE A 443 -34.33 -16.69 -11.96
CA ILE A 443 -35.33 -16.50 -13.03
C ILE A 443 -35.34 -17.71 -13.97
N ILE A 444 -34.17 -18.26 -14.33
CA ILE A 444 -34.07 -19.47 -15.17
C ILE A 444 -34.72 -20.66 -14.46
N ARG A 445 -34.43 -20.89 -13.17
CA ARG A 445 -35.03 -21.97 -12.37
C ARG A 445 -36.55 -21.83 -12.22
N GLN A 446 -37.06 -20.60 -12.10
CA GLN A 446 -38.51 -20.35 -12.09
C GLN A 446 -39.14 -20.68 -13.44
N LYS A 447 -38.47 -20.37 -14.56
CA LYS A 447 -38.95 -20.76 -15.89
C LYS A 447 -38.94 -22.27 -16.12
N THR A 448 -37.94 -23.01 -15.62
CA THR A 448 -37.87 -24.47 -15.77
C THR A 448 -38.89 -25.22 -14.92
N LYS A 449 -39.22 -24.72 -13.72
CA LYS A 449 -40.28 -25.31 -12.89
C LYS A 449 -41.68 -25.18 -13.50
N VAL A 450 -41.94 -24.08 -14.23
CA VAL A 450 -43.22 -23.86 -14.92
C VAL A 450 -43.37 -24.77 -16.15
N SER A 451 -42.29 -25.11 -16.85
CA SER A 451 -42.36 -26.06 -17.98
C SER A 451 -42.56 -27.52 -17.57
N THR A 452 -42.15 -27.92 -16.35
CA THR A 452 -42.33 -29.29 -15.83
C THR A 452 -43.71 -29.55 -15.23
N GLN A 453 -44.53 -28.54 -14.98
CA GLN A 453 -45.91 -28.74 -14.48
C GLN A 453 -46.95 -28.96 -15.59
N THR A 454 -46.56 -28.87 -16.86
CA THR A 454 -47.43 -29.12 -18.04
C THR A 454 -47.20 -30.48 -18.71
N ARG A 455 -46.55 -31.44 -18.05
CA ARG A 455 -46.42 -32.83 -18.54
C ARG A 455 -46.83 -33.82 -17.45
N SER A 456 -48.13 -34.01 -17.30
CA SER A 456 -48.72 -35.21 -16.71
C SER A 456 -50.18 -35.34 -17.16
N LEU A 457 -50.41 -36.13 -18.20
CA LEU A 457 -51.66 -36.85 -18.45
C LEU A 457 -51.27 -38.32 -18.64
N PRO A 458 -52.06 -39.28 -18.12
CA PRO A 458 -51.64 -40.67 -17.95
C PRO A 458 -51.77 -41.50 -19.24
N GLU A 459 -50.98 -42.57 -19.29
CA GLU A 459 -50.98 -43.63 -20.30
C GLU A 459 -52.30 -44.42 -20.30
N GLN A 460 -52.80 -44.77 -21.48
CA GLN A 460 -53.53 -46.01 -21.74
C GLN A 460 -52.99 -46.64 -23.03
N SER A 461 -52.77 -47.95 -22.98
CA SER A 461 -52.20 -48.81 -24.01
C SER A 461 -53.30 -49.64 -24.71
N PRO A 462 -52.98 -50.56 -25.65
CA PRO A 462 -53.37 -50.54 -27.07
C PRO A 462 -54.51 -51.52 -27.42
N LEU A 463 -54.96 -51.53 -28.70
CA LEU A 463 -55.86 -52.46 -29.44
C LEU A 463 -56.89 -51.59 -30.21
N THR A 464 -57.20 -51.71 -31.51
CA THR A 464 -57.02 -52.72 -32.58
C THR A 464 -57.19 -51.99 -33.93
N ASP A 465 -56.51 -52.47 -34.98
CA ASP A 465 -56.79 -52.11 -36.38
C ASP A 465 -58.18 -52.61 -36.81
N THR A 466 -58.96 -51.79 -37.51
CA THR A 466 -59.34 -51.97 -38.95
C THR A 466 -60.64 -51.22 -39.35
N ILE A 467 -60.48 -50.46 -40.45
CA ILE A 467 -61.42 -50.18 -41.56
C ILE A 467 -62.68 -49.32 -41.31
N GLY A 468 -62.82 -48.27 -42.14
CA GLY A 468 -64.13 -47.75 -42.54
C GLY A 468 -64.25 -46.23 -42.70
N GLU A 469 -63.94 -45.76 -43.90
CA GLU A 469 -64.60 -44.65 -44.61
C GLU A 469 -64.54 -43.20 -44.10
N THR A 470 -64.18 -42.35 -45.06
CA THR A 470 -64.05 -40.90 -45.06
C THR A 470 -65.39 -40.17 -45.00
N THR A 471 -65.45 -39.04 -44.28
CA THR A 471 -66.13 -37.77 -44.65
C THR A 471 -65.98 -36.74 -43.51
N VAL A 472 -66.36 -35.46 -43.77
CA VAL A 472 -66.49 -34.29 -42.86
C VAL A 472 -65.33 -33.27 -43.01
N LEU A 473 -65.50 -31.96 -43.29
CA LEU A 473 -66.67 -31.07 -43.44
C LEU A 473 -66.24 -29.73 -44.09
N ASN A 474 -67.15 -29.18 -44.90
CA ASN A 474 -67.40 -27.77 -45.21
C ASN A 474 -67.86 -27.00 -43.94
N ASN A 475 -67.87 -25.67 -43.75
CA ASN A 475 -68.16 -24.56 -44.67
C ASN A 475 -67.80 -23.19 -44.03
N MET A 476 -67.64 -22.20 -44.91
CA MET A 476 -67.43 -20.76 -44.68
C MET A 476 -68.70 -19.97 -44.30
N LEU A 477 -68.54 -18.69 -43.88
CA LEU A 477 -69.22 -17.44 -44.37
C LEU A 477 -69.01 -16.27 -43.36
N THR A 478 -68.23 -15.22 -43.69
CA THR A 478 -68.57 -13.85 -44.18
C THR A 478 -69.28 -12.86 -43.21
N THR A 479 -68.62 -11.69 -42.96
CA THR A 479 -69.05 -10.25 -42.79
C THR A 479 -70.38 -9.89 -42.06
N PRO A 480 -70.63 -8.68 -41.45
CA PRO A 480 -70.32 -7.34 -42.01
C PRO A 480 -70.23 -6.09 -41.04
N THR A 481 -69.99 -4.88 -41.63
CA THR A 481 -70.53 -3.49 -41.40
C THR A 481 -70.92 -2.96 -40.00
N SER A 482 -71.03 -1.65 -39.66
CA SER A 482 -70.66 -0.30 -40.13
C SER A 482 -71.37 0.75 -39.22
N LEU A 483 -71.09 2.06 -39.39
CA LEU A 483 -71.91 3.27 -39.07
C LEU A 483 -71.76 3.88 -37.65
N GLN A 484 -71.16 5.09 -37.53
CA GLN A 484 -71.76 6.45 -37.52
C GLN A 484 -72.09 6.92 -36.08
N GLN A 485 -72.01 8.19 -35.65
CA GLN A 485 -71.86 9.52 -36.27
C GLN A 485 -71.60 10.56 -35.14
N ARG A 486 -70.91 11.67 -35.49
CA ARG A 486 -71.14 13.09 -35.08
C ARG A 486 -71.01 13.47 -33.58
N ARG A 487 -70.60 14.68 -33.17
CA ARG A 487 -70.09 15.96 -33.77
C ARG A 487 -69.69 16.87 -32.58
N ARG A 488 -68.67 17.75 -32.81
CA ARG A 488 -68.52 19.16 -32.35
C ARG A 488 -68.45 19.41 -30.81
N THR A 489 -67.67 20.32 -30.22
CA THR A 489 -66.87 21.49 -30.65
C THR A 489 -65.94 21.91 -29.49
N THR A 490 -64.78 22.46 -29.86
CA THR A 490 -63.83 23.41 -29.23
C THR A 490 -64.28 24.30 -28.04
N PRO A 491 -63.39 25.07 -27.36
CA PRO A 491 -61.91 25.02 -27.25
C PRO A 491 -61.34 25.33 -25.82
N ASN A 492 -60.00 25.29 -25.74
CA ASN A 492 -59.11 26.11 -24.88
C ASN A 492 -58.75 25.68 -23.44
N THR A 493 -57.48 25.25 -23.37
CA THR A 493 -56.43 25.47 -22.35
C THR A 493 -56.75 25.28 -20.87
N PRO A 494 -55.91 24.46 -20.19
CA PRO A 494 -55.41 24.95 -18.90
C PRO A 494 -53.94 24.61 -18.60
N ASN A 495 -53.29 25.59 -17.96
CA ASN A 495 -52.21 25.36 -17.01
C ASN A 495 -52.81 24.71 -15.74
N TYR A 496 -52.21 23.64 -15.22
CA TYR A 496 -52.46 23.20 -13.85
C TYR A 496 -51.20 22.68 -13.17
N SER A 497 -50.92 23.26 -12.01
CA SER A 497 -50.05 22.71 -10.97
C SER A 497 -50.91 22.07 -9.87
N LYS A 498 -50.55 20.82 -9.56
CA LYS A 498 -50.60 20.12 -8.27
C LYS A 498 -51.94 19.75 -7.61
N LYS A 499 -51.99 18.43 -7.40
CA LYS A 499 -52.47 17.64 -6.24
C LYS A 499 -53.98 17.49 -6.11
N GLU A 500 -54.43 16.25 -6.30
CA GLU A 500 -55.02 15.46 -5.21
C GLU A 500 -54.96 13.96 -5.52
N GLN A 501 -54.76 13.17 -4.46
CA GLN A 501 -54.83 11.72 -4.46
C GLN A 501 -56.25 11.31 -4.02
N SER A 502 -56.91 10.43 -4.78
CA SER A 502 -57.40 9.14 -4.29
C SER A 502 -58.27 8.41 -5.34
N ASN A 503 -57.84 7.18 -5.66
CA ASN A 503 -58.58 5.91 -5.87
C ASN A 503 -60.09 5.97 -6.19
N HIS A 504 -60.69 5.12 -7.05
CA HIS A 504 -60.27 3.87 -7.68
C HIS A 504 -61.34 3.41 -8.70
N HIS A 505 -60.96 2.44 -9.54
CA HIS A 505 -61.77 1.56 -10.42
C HIS A 505 -62.24 2.13 -11.76
N ARG A 506 -62.21 1.39 -12.87
CA ARG A 506 -61.50 0.18 -13.32
C ARG A 506 -61.82 0.13 -14.83
N GLN A 507 -60.84 -0.08 -15.70
CA GLN A 507 -61.02 -0.98 -16.86
C GLN A 507 -59.66 -1.34 -17.46
N LYS A 508 -59.43 -2.65 -17.51
CA LYS A 508 -58.23 -3.33 -18.00
C LYS A 508 -58.42 -3.62 -19.48
N GLY A 509 -57.48 -3.25 -20.34
CA GLY A 509 -57.54 -3.72 -21.73
C GLY A 509 -56.54 -3.13 -22.73
N SER A 510 -55.24 -3.07 -22.43
CA SER A 510 -54.22 -2.76 -23.46
C SER A 510 -52.77 -3.10 -23.04
N ASN A 511 -52.59 -4.14 -22.21
CA ASN A 511 -51.31 -4.36 -21.52
C ASN A 511 -50.58 -5.66 -21.91
N LEU A 512 -50.91 -6.31 -23.04
CA LEU A 512 -50.20 -7.53 -23.46
C LEU A 512 -49.05 -7.25 -24.44
N GLN A 513 -49.22 -6.37 -25.44
CA GLN A 513 -48.14 -6.05 -26.38
C GLN A 513 -47.02 -5.20 -25.75
N ASP A 514 -47.36 -4.28 -24.83
CA ASP A 514 -46.37 -3.52 -24.05
C ASP A 514 -45.67 -4.36 -22.97
N LYS A 515 -46.28 -5.45 -22.49
CA LYS A 515 -45.63 -6.40 -21.58
C LYS A 515 -44.68 -7.35 -22.30
N ILE A 516 -44.87 -7.59 -23.59
CA ILE A 516 -43.98 -8.45 -24.39
C ILE A 516 -42.75 -7.64 -24.85
N LYS A 517 -42.91 -6.36 -25.25
CA LYS A 517 -41.77 -5.46 -25.53
C LYS A 517 -40.96 -5.07 -24.27
N LYS A 518 -41.57 -5.01 -23.07
CA LYS A 518 -40.84 -4.84 -21.79
C LYS A 518 -40.15 -6.10 -21.25
N LYS A 519 -40.34 -7.28 -21.84
CA LYS A 519 -39.82 -8.57 -21.33
C LYS A 519 -38.56 -9.09 -22.02
N GLN A 520 -38.02 -8.38 -23.01
CA GLN A 520 -36.72 -8.69 -23.62
C GLN A 520 -35.66 -7.66 -23.21
N SER A 521 -34.49 -8.16 -22.76
CA SER A 521 -33.30 -7.44 -22.30
C SER A 521 -33.25 -6.99 -20.83
N LEU A 522 -33.22 -7.96 -19.90
CA LEU A 522 -32.53 -7.74 -18.61
C LEU A 522 -31.00 -7.72 -18.85
N THR A 523 -30.54 -6.86 -19.76
CA THR A 523 -29.13 -6.69 -20.04
C THR A 523 -28.53 -5.82 -18.95
N LEU A 524 -27.49 -6.33 -18.30
CA LEU A 524 -26.77 -5.59 -17.27
C LEU A 524 -26.24 -4.28 -17.87
N LYS A 525 -26.76 -3.16 -17.38
CA LYS A 525 -26.26 -1.83 -17.75
C LYS A 525 -24.99 -1.56 -16.94
N ILE A 526 -23.90 -1.21 -17.63
CA ILE A 526 -22.60 -0.89 -17.03
C ILE A 526 -22.72 0.21 -15.97
N SER A 527 -23.62 1.18 -16.17
CA SER A 527 -23.92 2.26 -15.22
C SER A 527 -24.37 1.78 -13.85
N ASN A 528 -25.08 0.65 -13.77
CA ASN A 528 -25.59 0.14 -12.49
C ASN A 528 -24.51 -0.62 -11.70
N ILE A 529 -23.51 -1.15 -12.41
CA ILE A 529 -22.37 -1.87 -11.81
C ILE A 529 -21.41 -0.85 -11.19
N MET A 530 -21.12 0.24 -11.89
CA MET A 530 -20.11 1.20 -11.48
C MET A 530 -20.58 2.12 -10.35
N ASN A 531 -19.70 2.33 -9.37
CA ASN A 531 -19.93 3.23 -8.24
C ASN A 531 -18.62 3.96 -7.95
N THR A 532 -18.63 5.28 -7.95
CA THR A 532 -17.41 6.09 -7.75
C THR A 532 -17.08 6.32 -6.27
N LYS A 533 -18.04 6.08 -5.36
CA LYS A 533 -17.84 6.32 -3.91
C LYS A 533 -16.63 5.59 -3.30
N PRO A 534 -16.36 4.30 -3.61
CA PRO A 534 -15.21 3.60 -3.03
C PRO A 534 -13.86 4.18 -3.46
N PHE A 535 -13.78 4.65 -4.71
CA PHE A 535 -12.58 5.26 -5.29
C PHE A 535 -12.34 6.65 -4.67
N ASN A 536 -13.32 7.54 -4.75
CA ASN A 536 -13.24 8.88 -4.17
C ASN A 536 -13.04 8.85 -2.64
N GLY A 537 -13.62 7.84 -1.97
CA GLY A 537 -13.44 7.63 -0.54
C GLY A 537 -11.98 7.41 -0.16
N ALA A 538 -11.23 6.59 -0.88
CA ALA A 538 -9.82 6.33 -0.58
C ALA A 538 -8.94 7.59 -0.72
N LEU A 539 -9.16 8.39 -1.76
CA LEU A 539 -8.44 9.65 -1.94
C LEU A 539 -8.81 10.67 -0.86
N ARG A 540 -10.10 10.80 -0.53
CA ARG A 540 -10.56 11.68 0.55
C ARG A 540 -10.01 11.28 1.92
N ASP A 541 -9.96 9.98 2.21
CA ASP A 541 -9.37 9.44 3.44
C ASP A 541 -7.89 9.87 3.54
N PHE A 542 -7.13 9.73 2.44
CA PHE A 542 -5.73 10.12 2.42
C PHE A 542 -5.52 11.62 2.60
N PHE A 543 -6.16 12.46 1.80
CA PHE A 543 -5.95 13.91 1.89
C PHE A 543 -6.52 14.53 3.18
N GLY A 544 -7.51 13.90 3.80
CA GLY A 544 -8.15 14.36 5.02
C GLY A 544 -7.46 13.88 6.31
N THR A 545 -7.07 12.61 6.37
CA THR A 545 -6.60 11.97 7.64
C THR A 545 -5.13 11.61 7.67
N SER A 546 -4.44 11.55 6.52
CA SER A 546 -3.04 11.15 6.48
C SER A 546 -2.14 12.21 7.11
N PRO A 547 -1.18 11.83 7.98
CA PRO A 547 -0.20 12.77 8.53
C PRO A 547 0.75 13.35 7.46
N LEU A 548 0.79 12.73 6.27
CA LEU A 548 1.61 13.18 5.13
C LEU A 548 0.94 14.29 4.31
N SER A 549 -0.40 14.42 4.40
CA SER A 549 -1.16 15.46 3.71
C SER A 549 -1.39 16.62 4.68
N GLN A 550 -0.51 17.60 4.65
CA GLN A 550 -0.48 18.72 5.60
C GLN A 550 -1.02 19.99 4.95
N PHE A 551 -1.53 20.91 5.77
CA PHE A 551 -1.80 22.27 5.31
C PHE A 551 -0.49 22.93 4.89
N MET A 552 -0.53 23.68 3.79
CA MET A 552 0.68 24.32 3.28
C MET A 552 1.10 25.48 4.19
N ASP A 553 2.33 25.45 4.66
CA ASP A 553 3.01 26.58 5.31
C ASP A 553 3.11 27.75 4.30
N GLN A 554 2.34 28.81 4.53
CA GLN A 554 2.19 29.96 3.63
C GLN A 554 2.74 31.27 4.18
N ILE A 555 3.50 31.22 5.27
CA ILE A 555 4.01 32.42 5.95
C ILE A 555 4.88 33.25 4.99
N ASN A 556 5.84 32.60 4.34
CA ASN A 556 6.72 33.22 3.35
C ASN A 556 7.13 32.22 2.25
N PRO A 557 7.76 32.68 1.15
CA PRO A 557 8.15 31.81 0.04
C PRO A 557 9.09 30.66 0.43
N LEU A 558 9.97 30.88 1.42
CA LEU A 558 10.91 29.87 1.90
C LEU A 558 10.20 28.76 2.68
N ALA A 559 9.23 29.10 3.52
CA ALA A 559 8.40 28.15 4.26
C ALA A 559 7.68 27.19 3.30
N GLU A 560 7.12 27.73 2.21
CA GLU A 560 6.44 26.92 1.19
C GLU A 560 7.43 25.95 0.50
N LEU A 561 8.61 26.44 0.10
CA LEU A 561 9.61 25.63 -0.59
C LEU A 561 10.17 24.51 0.29
N THR A 562 10.57 24.84 1.52
CA THR A 562 11.11 23.88 2.48
C THR A 562 10.07 22.81 2.82
N HIS A 563 8.79 23.18 2.97
CA HIS A 563 7.72 22.22 3.22
C HIS A 563 7.55 21.23 2.05
N LYS A 564 7.62 21.67 0.79
CA LYS A 564 7.53 20.77 -0.38
C LYS A 564 8.71 19.81 -0.51
N ARG A 565 9.87 20.17 0.03
CA ARG A 565 11.10 19.37 0.07
C ARG A 565 11.32 18.62 1.38
N ARG A 566 10.35 18.68 2.28
CA ARG A 566 10.38 17.97 3.56
C ARG A 566 10.27 16.45 3.33
N LEU A 567 11.01 15.72 4.14
CA LEU A 567 11.05 14.26 4.20
C LEU A 567 10.60 13.81 5.59
N SER A 568 9.64 12.90 5.67
CA SER A 568 9.13 12.36 6.93
C SER A 568 9.28 10.85 7.00
N SER A 569 9.86 10.34 8.09
CA SER A 569 9.88 8.91 8.41
C SER A 569 8.55 8.39 8.97
N MET A 570 7.56 9.28 9.16
CA MET A 570 6.25 8.96 9.72
C MET A 570 5.24 8.52 8.65
N GLY A 571 4.06 8.07 9.09
CA GLY A 571 2.95 7.71 8.20
C GLY A 571 2.81 6.21 7.96
N PRO A 572 1.95 5.80 7.00
CA PRO A 572 1.67 4.38 6.76
C PRO A 572 2.94 3.64 6.30
N GLY A 573 3.31 2.60 7.03
CA GLY A 573 4.54 1.83 6.77
C GLY A 573 5.84 2.46 7.29
N GLY A 574 5.75 3.66 7.87
CA GLY A 574 6.85 4.32 8.57
C GLY A 574 6.82 4.05 10.08
N VAL A 575 7.48 4.93 10.82
CA VAL A 575 7.65 4.84 12.28
C VAL A 575 6.69 5.81 12.98
N THR A 576 6.23 5.47 14.19
CA THR A 576 5.43 6.40 15.01
C THR A 576 6.34 7.19 15.95
N ARG A 577 5.89 8.37 16.39
CA ARG A 577 6.68 9.25 17.27
C ARG A 577 7.20 8.54 18.52
N ASP A 578 6.37 7.70 19.13
CA ASP A 578 6.69 7.01 20.39
C ASP A 578 7.45 5.69 20.18
N SER A 579 7.43 5.12 18.97
CA SER A 579 8.16 3.88 18.66
C SER A 579 9.53 4.12 18.02
N ALA A 580 9.87 5.38 17.73
CA ALA A 580 11.15 5.75 17.15
C ALA A 580 12.29 5.58 18.16
N THR A 581 13.30 4.80 17.77
CA THR A 581 14.55 4.65 18.52
C THR A 581 15.45 5.87 18.32
N LEU A 582 16.45 6.02 19.20
CA LEU A 582 17.46 7.09 19.08
C LEU A 582 18.24 6.98 17.77
N GLU A 583 18.57 5.76 17.34
CA GLU A 583 19.27 5.47 16.07
C GLU A 583 18.56 6.10 14.87
N ILE A 584 17.23 5.93 14.76
CA ILE A 584 16.43 6.48 13.65
C ILE A 584 16.41 8.01 13.65
N ARG A 585 16.59 8.64 14.82
CA ARG A 585 16.67 10.11 14.95
C ARG A 585 18.08 10.64 14.71
N GLY A 586 19.09 9.78 14.77
CA GLY A 586 20.49 10.12 14.57
C GLY A 586 20.82 10.54 13.14
N ILE A 587 21.96 11.20 12.99
CA ILE A 587 22.49 11.59 11.69
C ILE A 587 23.46 10.50 11.23
N HIS A 588 23.14 9.84 10.12
CA HIS A 588 23.99 8.81 9.55
C HIS A 588 24.97 9.42 8.52
N PRO A 589 26.23 8.96 8.43
CA PRO A 589 27.17 9.35 7.38
C PRO A 589 26.62 9.31 5.94
N SER A 590 25.70 8.40 5.63
CA SER A 590 25.09 8.29 4.30
C SER A 590 24.22 9.51 3.92
N HIS A 591 23.81 10.33 4.90
CA HIS A 591 23.05 11.57 4.70
C HIS A 591 23.85 12.64 3.95
N TYR A 592 25.17 12.53 3.88
CA TYR A 592 26.06 13.48 3.22
C TYR A 592 25.59 13.83 1.81
N GLY A 593 25.36 15.12 1.56
CA GLY A 593 24.88 15.62 0.28
C GLY A 593 23.44 15.24 -0.10
N ARG A 594 22.69 14.56 0.78
CA ARG A 594 21.35 13.98 0.49
C ARG A 594 20.26 14.52 1.42
N ILE A 595 20.49 14.43 2.72
CA ILE A 595 19.58 14.93 3.76
C ILE A 595 20.36 15.94 4.59
N CYS A 596 19.77 17.10 4.82
CA CYS A 596 20.42 18.13 5.61
C CYS A 596 20.55 17.66 7.07
N PRO A 597 21.76 17.71 7.66
CA PRO A 597 21.97 17.33 9.06
C PRO A 597 21.45 18.40 10.04
N VAL A 598 21.28 19.64 9.59
CA VAL A 598 20.92 20.80 10.42
C VAL A 598 19.41 21.06 10.43
N GLU A 599 18.73 21.04 9.28
CA GLU A 599 17.31 21.42 9.23
C GLU A 599 16.39 20.27 9.66
N THR A 600 15.97 20.30 10.93
CA THR A 600 14.90 19.46 11.51
C THR A 600 14.06 20.29 12.49
N PRO A 601 12.76 20.00 12.68
CA PRO A 601 11.99 20.59 13.76
C PRO A 601 12.56 20.21 15.13
N GLU A 602 12.41 21.10 16.09
CA GLU A 602 12.73 20.87 17.50
C GLU A 602 11.63 20.06 18.20
N GLY A 603 12.00 19.33 19.27
CA GLY A 603 11.07 18.57 20.11
C GLY A 603 10.84 17.12 19.66
N LYS A 604 9.60 16.63 19.75
CA LYS A 604 9.30 15.19 19.55
C LYS A 604 9.54 14.68 18.13
N ASN A 605 9.60 15.57 17.14
CA ASN A 605 9.79 15.23 15.73
C ASN A 605 11.25 15.32 15.27
N THR A 606 12.19 15.67 16.15
CA THR A 606 13.63 15.77 15.81
C THR A 606 14.13 14.48 15.17
N GLY A 607 14.78 14.60 14.01
CA GLY A 607 15.32 13.48 13.22
C GLY A 607 14.29 12.63 12.49
N LEU A 608 12.99 12.76 12.82
CA LEU A 608 11.89 12.08 12.11
C LEU A 608 11.38 12.87 10.91
N VAL A 609 11.61 14.19 10.92
CA VAL A 609 11.25 15.11 9.85
C VAL A 609 12.51 15.86 9.47
N ASN A 610 13.04 15.58 8.29
CA ASN A 610 14.27 16.19 7.79
C ASN A 610 13.98 16.92 6.47
N SER A 611 14.90 17.75 6.01
CA SER A 611 14.82 18.42 4.71
C SER A 611 15.87 17.89 3.74
N LEU A 612 15.49 17.79 2.46
CA LEU A 612 16.44 17.42 1.40
C LEU A 612 17.46 18.54 1.17
N THR A 613 18.70 18.19 0.82
CA THR A 613 19.72 19.20 0.50
C THR A 613 19.40 19.93 -0.80
N ALA A 614 20.08 21.05 -1.07
CA ALA A 614 19.83 21.89 -2.24
C ALA A 614 19.96 21.13 -3.59
N TYR A 615 20.96 20.26 -3.72
CA TYR A 615 21.30 19.56 -4.97
C TYR A 615 20.72 18.15 -5.07
N THR A 616 19.98 17.71 -4.06
CA THR A 616 19.45 16.34 -4.01
C THR A 616 18.42 16.10 -5.10
N ARG A 617 18.57 14.95 -5.77
CA ARG A 617 17.60 14.39 -6.70
C ARG A 617 17.08 13.04 -6.20
N VAL A 618 15.85 12.71 -6.56
CA VAL A 618 15.27 11.38 -6.35
C VAL A 618 15.18 10.66 -7.69
N ASN A 619 15.73 9.45 -7.75
CA ASN A 619 15.67 8.62 -8.96
C ASN A 619 14.32 7.90 -9.07
N ALA A 620 14.03 7.27 -10.21
CA ALA A 620 12.76 6.57 -10.48
C ALA A 620 12.45 5.45 -9.46
N GLU A 621 13.48 4.83 -8.88
CA GLU A 621 13.34 3.79 -7.85
C GLU A 621 13.02 4.35 -6.45
N GLY A 622 13.11 5.67 -6.28
CA GLY A 622 12.95 6.36 -4.99
C GLY A 622 14.24 6.45 -4.17
N LEU A 623 15.41 6.14 -4.76
CA LEU A 623 16.71 6.34 -4.11
C LEU A 623 17.14 7.81 -4.21
N ILE A 624 17.85 8.29 -3.18
CA ILE A 624 18.35 9.65 -3.10
C ILE A 624 19.76 9.71 -3.71
N GLU A 625 19.93 10.61 -4.67
CA GLU A 625 21.17 10.81 -5.39
C GLU A 625 21.70 12.23 -5.20
N THR A 626 23.01 12.34 -5.22
CA THR A 626 23.72 13.62 -5.08
C THR A 626 24.78 13.75 -6.19
N PRO A 627 25.02 14.96 -6.71
CA PRO A 627 25.88 15.17 -7.88
C PRO A 627 27.37 15.27 -7.56
N PHE A 628 28.23 14.84 -8.48
CA PHE A 628 29.69 14.92 -8.38
C PHE A 628 30.37 15.16 -9.72
N TYR A 629 31.56 15.77 -9.69
CA TYR A 629 32.45 15.86 -10.84
C TYR A 629 33.44 14.70 -10.87
N ARG A 630 33.72 14.17 -12.07
CA ARG A 630 34.73 13.13 -12.26
C ARG A 630 36.12 13.75 -12.21
N VAL A 631 37.06 13.04 -11.61
CA VAL A 631 38.48 13.38 -11.60
C VAL A 631 39.23 12.38 -12.47
N TYR A 632 40.10 12.88 -13.35
CA TYR A 632 40.96 12.07 -14.20
C TYR A 632 42.41 12.49 -13.97
N LYS A 633 43.25 11.56 -13.47
CA LYS A 633 44.67 11.79 -13.17
C LYS A 633 44.92 13.09 -12.38
N GLY A 634 44.08 13.36 -11.38
CA GLY A 634 44.16 14.55 -10.53
C GLY A 634 43.57 15.84 -11.12
N GLN A 635 42.98 15.81 -12.32
CA GLN A 635 42.25 16.94 -12.92
C GLN A 635 40.74 16.76 -12.83
N VAL A 636 40.03 17.76 -12.30
CA VAL A 636 38.57 17.79 -12.19
C VAL A 636 37.95 18.10 -13.56
N GLN A 637 37.19 17.14 -14.10
CA GLN A 637 36.57 17.23 -15.42
C GLN A 637 35.18 17.90 -15.33
N LYS A 638 35.17 19.24 -15.26
CA LYS A 638 33.91 20.01 -15.25
C LYS A 638 33.15 19.94 -16.58
N LYS A 639 33.86 19.77 -17.70
CA LYS A 639 33.29 19.75 -19.07
C LYS A 639 32.55 18.45 -19.41
N THR A 640 32.90 17.31 -18.77
CA THR A 640 32.26 16.01 -19.05
C THR A 640 30.84 15.88 -18.48
N GLY A 641 30.40 16.87 -17.70
CA GLY A 641 29.11 16.86 -17.02
C GLY A 641 29.16 16.26 -15.62
N ILE A 642 28.00 16.24 -14.99
CA ILE A 642 27.79 15.86 -13.59
C ILE A 642 27.28 14.42 -13.50
N TYR A 643 27.84 13.64 -12.58
CA TYR A 643 27.40 12.29 -12.29
C TYR A 643 26.62 12.24 -10.97
N PHE A 644 25.46 11.58 -10.98
CA PHE A 644 24.64 11.42 -9.79
C PHE A 644 24.90 10.05 -9.16
N PHE A 645 25.19 10.01 -7.86
CA PHE A 645 25.40 8.77 -7.13
C PHE A 645 24.41 8.56 -5.99
N SER A 646 23.85 7.37 -5.94
CA SER A 646 23.13 6.84 -4.78
C SER A 646 24.11 6.46 -3.65
N ALA A 647 23.62 6.31 -2.42
CA ALA A 647 24.46 5.94 -1.29
C ALA A 647 25.21 4.60 -1.50
N LYS A 648 24.58 3.64 -2.18
CA LYS A 648 25.20 2.34 -2.53
C LYS A 648 26.35 2.48 -3.54
N GLN A 649 26.25 3.44 -4.46
CA GLN A 649 27.31 3.72 -5.43
C GLN A 649 28.45 4.52 -4.81
N GLU A 650 28.12 5.43 -3.87
CA GLU A 650 29.11 6.23 -3.14
C GLU A 650 30.09 5.37 -2.32
N GLU A 651 29.62 4.28 -1.70
CA GLU A 651 30.48 3.37 -0.93
C GLU A 651 31.65 2.80 -1.73
N LYS A 652 31.53 2.70 -3.07
CA LYS A 652 32.55 2.11 -3.94
C LYS A 652 33.56 3.12 -4.49
N ILE A 653 33.35 4.42 -4.27
CA ILE A 653 34.15 5.49 -4.85
C ILE A 653 34.95 6.22 -3.78
N LYS A 654 36.09 6.77 -4.19
CA LYS A 654 36.93 7.66 -3.37
C LYS A 654 36.51 9.11 -3.64
N LEU A 655 35.87 9.75 -2.66
CA LEU A 655 35.23 11.05 -2.82
C LEU A 655 36.00 12.19 -2.14
N GLY A 656 36.42 13.18 -2.92
CA GLY A 656 36.98 14.44 -2.40
C GLY A 656 35.88 15.45 -2.03
N ALA A 657 36.18 16.28 -1.03
CA ALA A 657 35.30 17.37 -0.60
C ALA A 657 35.18 18.47 -1.68
N ALA A 658 34.11 19.28 -1.61
CA ALA A 658 33.80 20.28 -2.64
C ALA A 658 34.58 21.60 -2.51
N ASP A 659 35.17 21.85 -1.35
CA ASP A 659 35.93 23.05 -0.97
C ASP A 659 37.43 22.96 -1.33
N LEU A 660 37.85 21.86 -1.94
CA LEU A 660 39.23 21.66 -2.36
C LEU A 660 39.67 22.73 -3.38
N TYR A 661 40.85 23.30 -3.13
CA TYR A 661 41.48 24.24 -4.07
C TYR A 661 41.73 23.55 -5.42
N THR A 662 41.41 24.23 -6.52
CA THR A 662 41.69 23.73 -7.88
C THR A 662 42.45 24.81 -8.63
N SER A 663 43.46 24.41 -9.42
CA SER A 663 44.14 25.34 -10.33
C SER A 663 43.20 25.82 -11.43
N ASP A 664 43.59 26.85 -12.19
CA ASP A 664 42.78 27.37 -13.30
C ASP A 664 42.47 26.31 -14.37
N ILE A 665 43.38 25.34 -14.55
CA ILE A 665 43.25 24.21 -15.47
C ILE A 665 42.45 23.05 -14.81
N GLY A 666 42.10 23.17 -13.53
CA GLY A 666 41.27 22.21 -12.78
C GLY A 666 42.06 21.10 -12.09
N PHE A 667 43.37 21.24 -11.90
CA PHE A 667 44.15 20.25 -11.15
C PHE A 667 44.01 20.43 -9.64
N LEU A 668 43.89 19.31 -8.93
CA LEU A 668 43.92 19.23 -7.48
C LEU A 668 45.35 19.45 -6.93
N PRO A 669 45.47 19.92 -5.68
CA PRO A 669 46.76 20.19 -5.05
C PRO A 669 47.61 18.92 -4.98
N LYS A 670 48.94 19.10 -5.01
CA LYS A 670 49.90 17.99 -4.93
C LYS A 670 49.96 17.35 -3.53
N ALA A 671 49.55 18.09 -2.50
CA ALA A 671 49.51 17.61 -1.12
C ALA A 671 48.53 16.45 -0.94
N SER A 672 48.65 15.73 0.18
CA SER A 672 47.69 14.69 0.54
C SER A 672 46.34 15.32 0.91
N ILE A 673 45.28 14.87 0.25
CA ILE A 673 43.95 15.44 0.34
C ILE A 673 43.09 14.54 1.23
N PRO A 674 42.31 15.09 2.18
CA PRO A 674 41.32 14.31 2.91
C PRO A 674 40.19 13.88 1.96
N VAL A 675 40.02 12.57 1.84
CA VAL A 675 39.08 11.91 0.95
C VAL A 675 38.23 10.97 1.79
N ARG A 676 36.94 10.97 1.52
CA ARG A 676 36.01 10.03 2.14
C ARG A 676 36.06 8.69 1.41
N ILE A 677 36.30 7.62 2.17
CA ILE A 677 36.21 6.24 1.72
C ILE A 677 35.20 5.54 2.62
N ILE A 678 34.08 5.08 2.05
CA ILE A 678 33.00 4.43 2.80
C ILE A 678 32.45 5.39 3.88
N GLU A 679 32.85 5.21 5.14
CA GLU A 679 32.41 6.03 6.28
C GLU A 679 33.54 6.89 6.85
N ASP A 680 34.80 6.56 6.56
CA ASP A 680 35.98 7.20 7.15
C ASP A 680 36.64 8.23 6.22
N PHE A 681 37.35 9.18 6.82
CA PHE A 681 38.18 10.14 6.11
C PHE A 681 39.65 9.71 6.16
N THR A 682 40.24 9.50 4.99
CA THR A 682 41.66 9.12 4.84
C THR A 682 42.38 10.10 3.93
N LYS A 683 43.67 10.31 4.15
CA LYS A 683 44.48 11.21 3.31
C LYS A 683 45.08 10.43 2.14
N ILE A 684 44.82 10.86 0.91
CA ILE A 684 45.31 10.19 -0.31
C ILE A 684 45.92 11.22 -1.27
N GLY A 685 46.80 10.78 -2.17
CA GLY A 685 47.28 11.60 -3.27
C GLY A 685 46.20 11.90 -4.31
N ARG A 686 46.35 13.02 -5.03
CA ARG A 686 45.39 13.50 -6.03
C ARG A 686 45.07 12.53 -7.17
N ASN A 687 45.99 11.62 -7.51
CA ASN A 687 45.83 10.71 -8.64
C ASN A 687 44.80 9.60 -8.37
N ASP A 688 44.59 9.26 -7.10
CA ASP A 688 43.68 8.18 -6.69
C ASP A 688 42.26 8.68 -6.44
N ILE A 689 42.05 10.00 -6.45
CA ILE A 689 40.73 10.61 -6.28
C ILE A 689 39.93 10.37 -7.55
N GLN A 690 38.74 9.81 -7.40
CA GLN A 690 37.88 9.49 -8.53
C GLN A 690 36.81 10.56 -8.77
N TYR A 691 36.27 11.13 -7.71
CA TYR A 691 35.19 12.12 -7.78
C TYR A 691 35.38 13.22 -6.74
N VAL A 692 34.82 14.41 -7.02
CA VAL A 692 34.83 15.59 -6.15
C VAL A 692 33.43 16.19 -6.09
N GLY A 693 33.03 16.70 -4.92
CA GLY A 693 31.77 17.42 -4.71
C GLY A 693 31.59 18.62 -5.65
N VAL A 694 30.34 18.97 -5.97
CA VAL A 694 30.05 20.07 -6.91
C VAL A 694 30.20 21.43 -6.25
N ALA A 695 29.65 21.57 -5.05
CA ALA A 695 29.69 22.82 -4.27
C ALA A 695 29.58 22.50 -2.77
N PRO A 696 30.16 23.33 -1.86
CA PRO A 696 30.01 23.14 -0.42
C PRO A 696 28.54 23.13 0.05
N ILE A 697 27.69 23.94 -0.60
CA ILE A 697 26.25 24.05 -0.31
C ILE A 697 25.48 22.73 -0.58
N GLN A 698 26.06 21.79 -1.33
CA GLN A 698 25.49 20.47 -1.59
C GLN A 698 25.10 19.70 -0.31
N MET A 699 25.77 19.98 0.81
CA MET A 699 25.58 19.29 2.09
C MET A 699 24.40 19.79 2.92
N ILE A 700 23.89 20.99 2.61
CA ILE A 700 22.88 21.68 3.44
C ILE A 700 21.56 21.90 2.68
N SER A 701 20.50 22.19 3.42
CA SER A 701 19.19 22.50 2.85
C SER A 701 19.13 23.92 2.30
N ILE A 702 18.02 24.25 1.65
CA ILE A 702 17.78 25.60 1.12
C ILE A 702 17.74 26.63 2.26
N ALA A 703 17.02 26.36 3.35
CA ALA A 703 16.90 27.31 4.46
C ALA A 703 18.27 27.55 5.12
N THR A 704 19.01 26.48 5.42
CA THR A 704 20.36 26.61 5.99
C THR A 704 21.32 27.32 5.03
N SER A 705 21.19 27.12 3.72
CA SER A 705 22.02 27.80 2.72
C SER A 705 21.78 29.31 2.58
N LEU A 706 20.74 29.86 3.21
CA LEU A 706 20.47 31.29 3.26
C LEU A 706 21.07 31.97 4.50
N ILE A 707 21.71 31.21 5.40
CA ILE A 707 22.42 31.76 6.56
C ILE A 707 23.83 32.18 6.08
N PRO A 708 24.18 33.47 6.08
CA PRO A 708 25.54 33.90 5.79
C PRO A 708 26.47 33.51 6.95
N PHE A 709 27.74 33.25 6.66
CA PHE A 709 28.75 32.85 7.67
C PHE A 709 28.38 31.58 8.44
N PHE A 710 27.63 30.67 7.82
CA PHE A 710 27.19 29.41 8.42
C PHE A 710 28.35 28.58 9.01
N GLU A 711 29.53 28.64 8.40
CA GLU A 711 30.76 28.00 8.85
C GLU A 711 31.26 28.47 10.23
N HIS A 712 30.79 29.64 10.70
CA HIS A 712 31.14 30.23 12.00
C HIS A 712 30.06 30.02 13.07
N ASP A 713 28.91 29.44 12.70
CA ASP A 713 27.79 29.21 13.61
C ASP A 713 27.82 27.80 14.20
N ASP A 714 27.43 27.67 15.47
CA ASP A 714 27.14 26.36 16.05
C ASP A 714 25.93 25.70 15.36
N ALA A 715 25.99 24.38 15.20
CA ALA A 715 24.96 23.62 14.48
C ALA A 715 23.56 23.77 15.11
N ASN A 716 23.45 23.88 16.44
CA ASN A 716 22.14 24.05 17.08
C ASN A 716 21.56 25.45 16.82
N ARG A 717 22.42 26.47 16.78
CA ARG A 717 22.00 27.84 16.44
C ARG A 717 21.61 27.95 14.98
N ALA A 718 22.35 27.31 14.08
CA ALA A 718 21.97 27.23 12.67
C ALA A 718 20.64 26.49 12.46
N LEU A 719 20.37 25.43 13.23
CA LEU A 719 19.08 24.74 13.25
C LEU A 719 17.95 25.71 13.66
N MET A 720 18.10 26.40 14.79
CA MET A 720 17.12 27.40 15.26
C MET A 720 16.91 28.49 14.21
N GLY A 721 18.00 29.05 13.65
CA GLY A 721 17.96 30.07 12.60
C GLY A 721 17.20 29.62 11.36
N SER A 722 17.49 28.43 10.85
CA SER A 722 16.78 27.86 9.69
C SER A 722 15.28 27.65 9.95
N ASN A 723 14.90 27.30 11.19
CA ASN A 723 13.51 27.13 11.60
C ASN A 723 12.80 28.48 11.73
N MET A 724 13.43 29.47 12.36
CA MET A 724 12.88 30.82 12.56
C MET A 724 12.70 31.57 11.24
N GLN A 725 13.58 31.38 10.26
CA GLN A 725 13.43 31.98 8.92
C GLN A 725 12.10 31.60 8.25
N ARG A 726 11.56 30.40 8.50
CA ARG A 726 10.27 29.97 7.94
C ARG A 726 9.06 30.63 8.60
N GLN A 727 9.26 31.24 9.76
CA GLN A 727 8.23 31.91 10.54
C GLN A 727 8.23 33.42 10.30
N ALA A 728 9.25 33.94 9.60
CA ALA A 728 9.37 35.37 9.29
C ALA A 728 8.23 35.84 8.37
N VAL A 729 7.42 36.78 8.85
CA VAL A 729 6.29 37.34 8.10
C VAL A 729 6.79 38.41 7.13
N PRO A 730 6.33 38.43 5.87
CA PRO A 730 6.67 39.49 4.92
C PRO A 730 6.21 40.88 5.41
N ILE A 731 7.10 41.85 5.36
CA ILE A 731 6.82 43.26 5.68
C ILE A 731 6.23 44.01 4.47
N LEU A 732 5.52 45.11 4.73
CA LEU A 732 4.82 45.90 3.70
C LEU A 732 5.75 46.39 2.57
N LYS A 733 6.97 46.81 2.92
CA LYS A 733 8.01 47.21 1.97
C LYS A 733 9.16 46.20 2.06
N PRO A 734 9.22 45.20 1.17
CA PRO A 734 10.30 44.21 1.18
C PRO A 734 11.67 44.90 1.00
N GLN A 735 12.61 44.55 1.88
CA GLN A 735 14.00 44.97 1.76
C GLN A 735 14.86 43.76 1.39
N ARG A 736 15.85 43.97 0.53
CA ARG A 736 16.83 42.92 0.21
C ARG A 736 17.80 42.75 1.40
N PRO A 737 18.28 41.53 1.69
CA PRO A 737 19.35 41.37 2.64
C PRO A 737 20.60 42.13 2.15
N ILE A 738 21.24 42.89 3.04
CA ILE A 738 22.50 43.58 2.75
C ILE A 738 23.63 42.55 2.62
N VAL A 739 23.60 41.52 3.46
CA VAL A 739 24.50 40.36 3.43
C VAL A 739 23.66 39.13 3.12
N GLY A 740 23.93 38.50 1.98
CA GLY A 740 23.22 37.31 1.50
C GLY A 740 24.17 36.29 0.87
N THR A 741 23.64 35.12 0.53
CA THR A 741 24.43 33.99 -0.02
C THR A 741 24.32 33.85 -1.54
N GLY A 742 23.40 34.57 -2.17
CA GLY A 742 23.15 34.54 -3.61
C GLY A 742 22.07 33.53 -4.04
N LEU A 743 21.57 32.70 -3.12
CA LEU A 743 20.51 31.72 -3.38
C LEU A 743 19.09 32.28 -3.20
N GLU A 744 18.95 33.50 -2.70
CA GLU A 744 17.68 34.18 -2.45
C GLU A 744 16.88 34.31 -3.74
N VAL A 745 17.53 34.73 -4.83
CA VAL A 745 16.89 34.90 -6.15
C VAL A 745 16.35 33.56 -6.66
N ARG A 746 17.12 32.48 -6.47
CA ARG A 746 16.71 31.14 -6.90
C ARG A 746 15.54 30.62 -6.07
N ALA A 747 15.59 30.77 -4.74
CA ALA A 747 14.51 30.38 -3.85
C ALA A 747 13.21 31.12 -4.21
N VAL A 748 13.27 32.43 -4.45
CA VAL A 748 12.07 33.19 -4.81
C VAL A 748 11.53 32.78 -6.20
N SER A 749 12.42 32.63 -7.19
CA SER A 749 12.06 32.18 -8.55
C SER A 749 11.36 30.81 -8.54
N ASP A 750 11.95 29.82 -7.87
CA ASP A 750 11.44 28.44 -7.87
C ASP A 750 10.16 28.30 -7.03
N SER A 751 9.93 29.18 -6.04
CA SER A 751 8.69 29.20 -5.26
C SER A 751 7.44 29.50 -6.09
N GLY A 752 7.61 30.25 -7.19
CA GLY A 752 6.52 30.70 -8.06
C GLY A 752 5.64 31.81 -7.46
N HIS A 753 6.16 32.56 -6.49
CA HIS A 753 5.52 33.79 -5.99
C HIS A 753 5.75 34.99 -6.91
N VAL A 754 6.93 35.08 -7.52
CA VAL A 754 7.27 36.14 -8.46
C VAL A 754 6.78 35.76 -9.85
N VAL A 755 6.23 36.75 -10.55
CA VAL A 755 5.84 36.60 -11.95
C VAL A 755 7.10 36.55 -12.81
N THR A 756 7.30 35.44 -13.50
CA THR A 756 8.43 35.26 -14.42
C THR A 756 7.97 35.42 -15.88
N ALA A 757 8.79 36.09 -16.68
CA ALA A 757 8.57 36.17 -18.12
C ALA A 757 8.86 34.80 -18.75
N LYS A 758 7.94 34.29 -19.58
CA LYS A 758 8.13 33.02 -20.30
C LYS A 758 8.94 33.17 -21.57
N TYR A 759 8.87 34.35 -22.18
CA TYR A 759 9.48 34.68 -23.44
C TYR A 759 10.28 35.97 -23.29
N SER A 760 11.37 36.08 -24.03
CA SER A 760 12.15 37.30 -24.15
C SER A 760 11.35 38.34 -24.92
N GLY A 761 11.32 39.58 -24.45
CA GLY A 761 10.50 40.61 -25.09
C GLY A 761 10.62 41.97 -24.42
N LEU A 762 9.92 42.94 -24.99
CA LEU A 762 9.83 44.29 -24.44
C LEU A 762 8.53 44.45 -23.65
N VAL A 763 8.60 45.11 -22.51
CA VAL A 763 7.40 45.45 -21.74
C VAL A 763 6.69 46.60 -22.45
N THR A 764 5.54 46.33 -23.04
CA THR A 764 4.74 47.37 -23.74
C THR A 764 3.82 48.11 -22.81
N TYR A 765 3.34 47.43 -21.76
CA TYR A 765 2.42 48.01 -20.80
C TYR A 765 2.68 47.45 -19.41
N ILE A 766 2.73 48.36 -18.43
CA ILE A 766 2.86 48.02 -17.03
C ILE A 766 1.78 48.74 -16.22
N SER A 767 1.13 47.99 -15.34
CA SER A 767 0.17 48.49 -14.36
C SER A 767 0.27 47.65 -13.09
N SER A 768 -0.36 48.10 -12.01
CA SER A 768 -0.48 47.33 -10.77
C SER A 768 -1.18 45.98 -10.96
N ASN A 769 -2.06 45.85 -11.96
CA ASN A 769 -2.89 44.67 -12.18
C ASN A 769 -2.37 43.73 -13.28
N LYS A 770 -1.72 44.25 -14.31
CA LYS A 770 -1.24 43.47 -15.45
C LYS A 770 0.05 44.02 -16.04
N ILE A 771 0.87 43.11 -16.55
CA ILE A 771 2.09 43.39 -17.33
C ILE A 771 1.93 42.72 -18.69
N ILE A 772 2.12 43.48 -19.77
CA ILE A 772 2.06 42.97 -21.14
C ILE A 772 3.47 43.02 -21.72
N ILE A 773 3.91 41.89 -22.25
CA ILE A 773 5.21 41.73 -22.89
C ILE A 773 4.96 41.45 -24.36
N TYR A 774 5.56 42.27 -25.23
CA TYR A 774 5.63 42.01 -26.66
C TYR A 774 6.81 41.08 -26.92
N ASN A 775 6.48 39.88 -27.39
CA ASN A 775 7.49 38.90 -27.78
C ASN A 775 8.15 39.38 -29.07
N ILE A 776 9.48 39.42 -29.09
CA ILE A 776 10.25 39.83 -30.28
C ILE A 776 10.40 38.65 -31.27
N ASN A 777 10.06 37.42 -30.83
CA ASN A 777 10.12 36.20 -31.61
C ASN A 777 8.79 35.75 -32.21
#